data_AF-A0A7M5TUL2-F1
#
_entry.id   AF-A0A7M5TUL2-F1
#
_cell.length_a   1.000
_cell.length_b   1.000
_cell.length_c   1.000
_cell.angle_alpha   90.00
_cell.angle_beta   90.00
_cell.angle_gamma   90.00
#
_symmetry.space_group_name_H-M   'P 1'
#
loop_
_entity.id
_entity.type
_entity.pdbx_description
1 polymer ?
#
loop_
_entity_poly.entity_id
_entity_poly.type
_entity_poly.pdbx_seq_one_letter_code
_entity_poly.pdbx_strand_id
1 'polypeptide(L)'
;TFGGITSLKSSDKSRKTKCFESFDEALERTQKETRRIELGLKRPKDHVGRLASYMCHWDQCYEAFCKIPLGAIVNLTDLGRDHELRTKQDIFPGNAGQVIRKFLEEEKGVNLDHYRILGDGRYVRKAKKRFSGSKITIPTEESSLDLKKRLTQLILDGVYTLGESIVPQTYECLYLDGEKIKVKSYEVSGRKFSIEYVKDKMFKNQKHLLRLKPDSFYENITEETLASELARIGENCDVEKLKYYQRHRTIACWHDTSGITNASHFLVLFATIYDPAIFYTDEEFFEIAGYRANVQAMVEKPVPYILARCPANALQLCYGDVRLEDYIKINTKLYEVTPQIKIQDEIRFFKGDAPASQLEAGQQKGGNFPCWHCPIKMTRGRDLAYVLNCERQSLQDRIDKLKSTNHGQNAIINHVVNPSDKISKPEIVGVLHELGADFRDGEKKADLKAKFDNEMIGIHHVPAVLYNSAQTDMSKTGLESYEILPVEPLHTIAGHIKNLYQEIPAHLNQKEKGIFEDAVDISFKGEIKKAADYRKSLVNITNYMQRKIEPRYVELLDQMSEIQEIVYGEESKRSSKRILRLHNLTFLHALSLVDMIVKTKKITERKLFGQYFHALIDHAPQQFRIMDLSAANAEDEERCFCFMKAVSKHTSNRHPENVLTNCFLRLQVHDDWDENIGSIQKNEKNEISKHAELLKPRRKNTLFSFHLLEKYPKAWQCHLQRIPDFLQMKAWQEVAEGIMFHDHDDVIDFPRPHHFRSSSLKKEYVELKRIWNALDNSLIPSFVKIFDCGKQMKLKSLRFSEFVDLDGIFEESFGELVDESEDEGRDEPSDKEISDEELQQDGEGDFSQLAEPLTSTAKSNDVEIQDVSMVVNSPELKRKKSIETSITPSGKQKSDKVLTNKTPTTPFATLTITTDESCDTPCCSKSLAMEMTSTPRSAKTNSKKQTCGDTTNQKSRGALNQKNKMKRKKTTVLSISNMKQPESKTANYMEEMLGNHNIIGQYKELKEKVKKNKSLYKDSFLDICAKIEVMLNSKRDTVAKEINAVEVDALKENMTLSVTPKDETKKEQYTSLLNKLKILKALKNSITSDIATFKQ
;
A
#
# COMPACT_ATOMS: atom_id res chain seq x y z
N THR A 1 -0.23 23.97 -7.75
CA THR A 1 -1.70 23.84 -7.62
C THR A 1 -2.04 22.39 -7.33
N PHE A 2 -3.16 22.11 -6.65
CA PHE A 2 -3.48 20.76 -6.15
C PHE A 2 -4.19 19.90 -7.21
N GLY A 3 -3.84 18.62 -7.30
CA GLY A 3 -4.54 17.63 -8.11
C GLY A 3 -5.20 16.53 -7.26
N GLY A 4 -6.35 16.04 -7.73
CA GLY A 4 -6.83 14.68 -7.46
C GLY A 4 -7.64 14.44 -6.17
N ILE A 5 -7.03 14.56 -4.98
CA ILE A 5 -7.44 13.71 -3.84
C ILE A 5 -8.18 14.44 -2.70
N THR A 6 -8.02 15.76 -2.52
CA THR A 6 -8.67 16.47 -1.40
C THR A 6 -10.13 16.83 -1.67
N SER A 7 -11.05 16.28 -0.87
CA SER A 7 -12.47 16.68 -0.91
C SER A 7 -12.65 18.18 -0.65
N LEU A 8 -13.69 18.79 -1.23
CA LEU A 8 -13.99 20.23 -1.07
C LEU A 8 -14.06 20.66 0.41
N LYS A 9 -14.55 19.80 1.32
CA LYS A 9 -14.56 20.06 2.77
C LYS A 9 -13.16 20.04 3.39
N SER A 10 -12.27 19.14 2.94
CA SER A 10 -10.88 19.10 3.40
C SER A 10 -10.07 20.29 2.88
N SER A 11 -10.22 20.62 1.59
CA SER A 11 -9.64 21.81 0.97
C SER A 11 -10.07 23.09 1.70
N ASP A 12 -11.37 23.26 1.96
CA ASP A 12 -11.88 24.44 2.67
C ASP A 12 -11.50 24.47 4.17
N LYS A 13 -11.29 23.30 4.82
CA LYS A 13 -10.68 23.23 6.16
C LYS A 13 -9.22 23.69 6.13
N SER A 14 -8.40 23.15 5.22
CA SER A 14 -6.99 23.53 5.07
C SER A 14 -6.82 25.02 4.74
N ARG A 15 -7.67 25.54 3.85
CA ARG A 15 -7.76 26.98 3.51
C ARG A 15 -8.12 27.87 4.71
N LYS A 16 -8.95 27.36 5.65
CA LYS A 16 -9.26 28.08 6.90
C LYS A 16 -8.11 28.02 7.89
N THR A 17 -7.43 26.89 8.03
CA THR A 17 -6.23 26.77 8.89
C THR A 17 -5.06 27.62 8.38
N LYS A 18 -4.85 27.73 7.06
CA LYS A 18 -3.70 28.45 6.48
C LYS A 18 -3.80 29.97 6.46
N CYS A 19 -5.00 30.54 6.57
CA CYS A 19 -5.25 31.95 6.25
C CYS A 19 -6.00 32.76 7.33
N PHE A 20 -6.21 32.16 8.51
CA PHE A 20 -6.88 32.77 9.66
C PHE A 20 -6.03 32.53 10.91
N GLU A 21 -5.92 33.55 11.78
CA GLU A 21 -5.19 33.44 13.05
C GLU A 21 -6.04 32.71 14.10
N SER A 22 -5.41 31.83 14.89
CA SER A 22 -6.05 31.22 16.07
C SER A 22 -6.30 32.27 17.17
N PHE A 23 -7.06 31.89 18.20
CA PHE A 23 -7.33 32.81 19.33
C PHE A 23 -6.04 33.17 20.07
N ASP A 24 -5.17 32.18 20.28
CA ASP A 24 -3.94 32.34 21.06
C ASP A 24 -2.87 33.11 20.27
N GLU A 25 -2.75 32.88 18.96
CA GLU A 25 -1.98 33.74 18.04
C GLU A 25 -2.49 35.19 18.05
N ALA A 26 -3.81 35.38 17.99
CA ALA A 26 -4.41 36.71 17.99
C ALA A 26 -4.20 37.44 19.32
N LEU A 27 -4.15 36.72 20.44
CA LEU A 27 -3.83 37.22 21.78
C LEU A 27 -2.34 37.57 21.88
N GLU A 28 -1.45 36.67 21.51
CA GLU A 28 0.01 36.85 21.57
C GLU A 28 0.47 38.00 20.65
N ARG A 29 -0.08 38.10 19.43
CA ARG A 29 0.12 39.24 18.53
C ARG A 29 -0.37 40.56 19.14
N THR A 30 -1.44 40.53 19.94
CA THR A 30 -1.94 41.72 20.63
C THR A 30 -1.01 42.11 21.78
N GLN A 31 -0.58 41.15 22.61
CA GLN A 31 0.43 41.38 23.66
C GLN A 31 1.76 41.92 23.11
N LYS A 32 2.25 41.37 21.98
CA LYS A 32 3.46 41.87 21.28
C LYS A 32 3.31 43.30 20.76
N GLU A 33 2.10 43.71 20.36
CA GLU A 33 1.81 45.08 19.94
C GLU A 33 1.67 46.02 21.16
N THR A 34 1.02 45.59 22.24
CA THR A 34 0.95 46.34 23.51
C THR A 34 2.34 46.61 24.08
N ARG A 35 3.20 45.59 24.16
CA ARG A 35 4.62 45.77 24.57
C ARG A 35 5.38 46.75 23.70
N ARG A 36 5.08 46.83 22.40
CA ARG A 36 5.68 47.84 21.50
C ARG A 36 5.17 49.26 21.76
N ILE A 37 3.98 49.41 22.34
CA ILE A 37 3.44 50.71 22.77
C ILE A 37 4.05 51.09 24.13
N GLU A 38 4.11 50.15 25.08
CA GLU A 38 4.74 50.32 26.40
C GLU A 38 6.23 50.70 26.28
N LEU A 39 6.97 50.04 25.38
CA LEU A 39 8.39 50.33 25.09
C LEU A 39 8.60 51.58 24.20
N GLY A 40 7.56 52.38 23.92
CA GLY A 40 7.64 53.60 23.11
C GLY A 40 7.92 53.40 21.61
N LEU A 41 8.21 52.17 21.17
CA LEU A 41 8.48 51.79 19.77
C LEU A 41 7.29 52.01 18.82
N LYS A 42 6.09 52.28 19.36
CA LYS A 42 4.88 52.54 18.59
C LYS A 42 3.92 53.46 19.35
N ARG A 43 3.47 54.55 18.71
CA ARG A 43 2.42 55.39 19.30
C ARG A 43 1.08 54.64 19.34
N PRO A 44 0.31 54.73 20.45
CA PRO A 44 -1.04 54.20 20.49
C PRO A 44 -1.92 54.93 19.46
N LYS A 45 -2.88 54.22 18.87
CA LYS A 45 -3.83 54.80 17.91
C LYS A 45 -5.15 55.07 18.60
N ASP A 46 -5.49 56.35 18.76
CA ASP A 46 -6.84 56.72 19.10
C ASP A 46 -7.78 56.35 17.93
N HIS A 47 -8.72 55.45 18.22
CA HIS A 47 -9.70 54.93 17.27
C HIS A 47 -11.11 55.50 17.52
N VAL A 48 -11.25 56.41 18.49
CA VAL A 48 -12.52 57.02 18.89
C VAL A 48 -12.47 58.54 18.82
N GLY A 49 -11.35 59.17 19.15
CA GLY A 49 -11.23 60.63 19.21
C GLY A 49 -11.81 61.23 20.49
N ARG A 50 -12.00 62.55 20.48
CA ARG A 50 -12.72 63.28 21.54
C ARG A 50 -14.22 63.13 21.35
N LEU A 51 -14.98 62.94 22.43
CA LEU A 51 -16.44 62.77 22.38
C LEU A 51 -17.16 64.01 21.82
N ALA A 52 -16.61 65.21 22.04
CA ALA A 52 -17.05 66.48 21.42
C ALA A 52 -16.85 66.57 19.88
N SER A 53 -16.43 65.49 19.21
CA SER A 53 -16.47 65.32 17.75
C SER A 53 -17.76 64.64 17.24
N TYR A 54 -18.66 64.26 18.15
CA TYR A 54 -19.90 63.55 17.86
C TYR A 54 -21.11 64.28 18.45
N MET A 55 -22.25 64.11 17.79
CA MET A 55 -23.57 64.56 18.24
C MET A 55 -24.39 63.32 18.60
N CYS A 56 -25.11 63.35 19.72
CA CYS A 56 -25.87 62.22 20.28
C CYS A 56 -26.75 62.76 21.41
N HIS A 57 -27.88 62.12 21.70
CA HIS A 57 -28.69 62.44 22.89
C HIS A 57 -28.07 61.80 24.14
N TRP A 58 -26.89 62.27 24.53
CA TRP A 58 -25.99 61.63 25.51
C TRP A 58 -26.64 61.25 26.84
N ASP A 59 -27.41 62.13 27.46
CA ASP A 59 -28.05 61.84 28.75
C ASP A 59 -29.25 60.89 28.62
N GLN A 60 -29.98 60.94 27.50
CA GLN A 60 -31.03 59.95 27.19
C GLN A 60 -30.44 58.57 26.93
N CYS A 61 -29.28 58.51 26.26
CA CYS A 61 -28.50 57.29 26.02
C CYS A 61 -27.98 56.68 27.33
N TYR A 62 -27.50 57.52 28.25
CA TYR A 62 -27.12 57.09 29.60
C TYR A 62 -28.32 56.58 30.40
N GLU A 63 -29.45 57.32 30.41
CA GLU A 63 -30.68 56.87 31.06
C GLU A 63 -31.21 55.54 30.50
N ALA A 64 -31.17 55.35 29.18
CA ALA A 64 -31.57 54.11 28.53
C ALA A 64 -30.64 52.95 28.92
N PHE A 65 -29.32 53.20 28.99
CA PHE A 65 -28.36 52.23 29.50
C PHE A 65 -28.66 51.83 30.95
N CYS A 66 -28.90 52.80 31.84
CA CYS A 66 -29.20 52.54 33.26
C CYS A 66 -30.51 51.76 33.49
N LYS A 67 -31.40 51.68 32.49
CA LYS A 67 -32.64 50.88 32.52
C LYS A 67 -32.41 49.42 32.10
N ILE A 68 -31.19 49.05 31.68
CA ILE A 68 -30.82 47.67 31.32
C ILE A 68 -30.36 46.91 32.58
N PRO A 69 -30.92 45.71 32.86
CA PRO A 69 -30.48 44.91 34.02
C PRO A 69 -29.07 44.32 33.85
N LEU A 70 -28.35 44.20 34.96
CA LEU A 70 -27.01 43.61 35.04
C LEU A 70 -26.96 42.19 34.43
N GLY A 71 -25.86 41.87 33.75
CA GLY A 71 -25.69 40.59 33.05
C GLY A 71 -26.49 40.42 31.74
N ALA A 72 -27.36 41.36 31.37
CA ALA A 72 -28.04 41.35 30.07
C ALA A 72 -27.07 41.55 28.90
N ILE A 73 -27.52 41.18 27.69
CA ILE A 73 -26.76 41.37 26.46
C ILE A 73 -27.01 42.79 25.93
N VAL A 74 -25.95 43.60 25.80
CA VAL A 74 -26.04 45.02 25.42
C VAL A 74 -25.38 45.27 24.08
N ASN A 75 -26.13 45.76 23.08
CA ASN A 75 -25.53 46.24 21.84
C ASN A 75 -25.31 47.76 21.88
N LEU A 76 -24.11 48.18 22.27
CA LEU A 76 -23.70 49.59 22.31
C LEU A 76 -23.75 50.28 20.93
N THR A 77 -23.74 49.53 19.82
CA THR A 77 -23.89 50.08 18.46
C THR A 77 -25.35 50.40 18.13
N ASP A 78 -26.30 49.61 18.64
CA ASP A 78 -27.73 49.89 18.44
C ASP A 78 -28.20 50.96 19.43
N LEU A 79 -27.75 50.93 20.69
CA LEU A 79 -27.96 52.03 21.65
C LEU A 79 -27.47 53.38 21.08
N GLY A 80 -26.31 53.40 20.41
CA GLY A 80 -25.83 54.59 19.70
C GLY A 80 -26.70 54.98 18.50
N ARG A 81 -27.42 54.06 17.86
CA ARG A 81 -28.34 54.37 16.76
C ARG A 81 -29.65 54.95 17.27
N ASP A 82 -30.19 54.35 18.33
CA ASP A 82 -31.48 54.69 18.92
C ASP A 82 -31.46 56.07 19.61
N HIS A 83 -30.27 56.55 20.03
CA HIS A 83 -30.04 57.90 20.54
C HIS A 83 -29.31 58.84 19.55
N GLU A 84 -29.45 58.54 18.25
CA GLU A 84 -29.04 59.41 17.14
C GLU A 84 -27.55 59.81 17.10
N LEU A 85 -26.63 58.90 17.43
CA LEU A 85 -25.19 59.17 17.29
C LEU A 85 -24.82 59.52 15.84
N ARG A 86 -24.13 60.65 15.66
CA ARG A 86 -23.62 61.18 14.39
C ARG A 86 -22.23 61.78 14.57
N THR A 87 -21.46 61.82 13.49
CA THR A 87 -20.28 62.69 13.39
C THR A 87 -20.70 64.14 13.10
N LYS A 88 -19.75 65.09 13.19
CA LYS A 88 -19.91 66.47 12.68
C LYS A 88 -20.22 66.61 11.17
N GLN A 89 -20.39 65.51 10.45
CA GLN A 89 -20.76 65.45 9.04
C GLN A 89 -22.15 64.80 8.83
N ASP A 90 -22.92 64.63 9.92
CA ASP A 90 -24.21 63.94 9.99
C ASP A 90 -24.21 62.49 9.43
N ILE A 91 -23.12 61.76 9.68
CA ILE A 91 -22.99 60.35 9.29
C ILE A 91 -22.95 59.49 10.56
N PHE A 92 -23.72 58.39 10.59
CA PHE A 92 -23.64 57.40 11.66
C PHE A 92 -22.24 56.75 11.70
N PRO A 93 -21.49 56.86 12.81
CA PRO A 93 -20.09 56.44 12.83
C PRO A 93 -19.92 54.92 12.79
N GLY A 94 -19.06 54.42 11.90
CA GLY A 94 -18.77 52.97 11.78
C GLY A 94 -18.07 52.34 12.99
N ASN A 95 -17.65 53.15 13.97
CA ASN A 95 -17.11 52.76 15.27
C ASN A 95 -18.08 53.08 16.43
N ALA A 96 -19.36 53.36 16.17
CA ALA A 96 -20.37 53.83 17.13
C ALA A 96 -20.31 53.16 18.52
N GLY A 97 -20.35 51.82 18.59
CA GLY A 97 -20.29 51.11 19.87
C GLY A 97 -19.03 51.37 20.70
N GLN A 98 -17.91 51.76 20.09
CA GLN A 98 -16.69 52.19 20.80
C GLN A 98 -16.80 53.65 21.30
N VAL A 99 -17.54 54.51 20.58
CA VAL A 99 -17.83 55.89 21.02
C VAL A 99 -18.77 55.85 22.24
N ILE A 100 -19.82 55.03 22.18
CA ILE A 100 -20.76 54.83 23.30
C ILE A 100 -20.05 54.17 24.49
N ARG A 101 -19.22 53.13 24.26
CA ARG A 101 -18.38 52.52 25.30
C ARG A 101 -17.55 53.60 26.02
N LYS A 102 -16.80 54.41 25.27
CA LYS A 102 -15.93 55.47 25.80
C LYS A 102 -16.72 56.52 26.60
N PHE A 103 -17.90 56.94 26.13
CA PHE A 103 -18.76 57.85 26.88
C PHE A 103 -19.24 57.27 28.22
N LEU A 104 -19.68 56.01 28.24
CA LEU A 104 -20.15 55.35 29.45
C LEU A 104 -18.99 55.14 30.45
N GLU A 105 -17.83 54.69 29.98
CA GLU A 105 -16.66 54.42 30.82
C GLU A 105 -15.96 55.71 31.31
N GLU A 106 -15.68 56.69 30.43
CA GLU A 106 -14.87 57.88 30.77
C GLU A 106 -15.67 59.08 31.31
N GLU A 107 -16.85 59.41 30.74
CA GLU A 107 -17.64 60.60 31.15
C GLU A 107 -18.69 60.29 32.22
N LYS A 108 -19.18 59.04 32.27
CA LYS A 108 -20.23 58.60 33.22
C LYS A 108 -19.74 57.58 34.26
N GLY A 109 -18.48 57.14 34.19
CA GLY A 109 -17.86 56.27 35.21
C GLY A 109 -18.44 54.85 35.32
N VAL A 110 -19.10 54.35 34.26
CA VAL A 110 -19.78 53.05 34.27
C VAL A 110 -18.77 51.92 34.08
N ASN A 111 -18.70 50.99 35.05
CA ASN A 111 -18.02 49.72 34.83
C ASN A 111 -18.89 48.80 33.93
N LEU A 112 -18.43 48.58 32.70
CA LEU A 112 -19.12 47.76 31.70
C LEU A 112 -18.83 46.25 31.80
N ASP A 113 -17.86 45.81 32.62
CA ASP A 113 -17.55 44.37 32.80
C ASP A 113 -18.73 43.59 33.44
N HIS A 114 -19.65 44.30 34.10
CA HIS A 114 -20.88 43.72 34.66
C HIS A 114 -21.99 43.46 33.61
N TYR A 115 -21.75 43.75 32.33
CA TYR A 115 -22.70 43.62 31.23
C TYR A 115 -22.13 42.79 30.08
N ARG A 116 -23.00 42.04 29.38
CA ARG A 116 -22.56 41.14 28.31
C ARG A 116 -22.59 41.84 26.96
N ILE A 117 -21.59 42.67 26.69
CA ILE A 117 -21.55 43.50 25.47
C ILE A 117 -21.57 42.63 24.19
N LEU A 118 -22.51 42.92 23.28
CA LEU A 118 -22.69 42.21 22.02
C LEU A 118 -21.56 42.57 21.05
N GLY A 119 -20.53 41.73 21.01
CA GLY A 119 -19.38 41.90 20.12
C GLY A 119 -18.08 41.34 20.70
N ASP A 120 -17.97 41.25 22.03
CA ASP A 120 -16.79 40.72 22.73
C ASP A 120 -16.71 39.17 22.68
N GLY A 121 -17.50 38.54 21.82
CA GLY A 121 -17.50 37.11 21.55
C GLY A 121 -16.40 36.67 20.57
N ARG A 122 -15.86 35.48 20.79
CA ARG A 122 -14.74 34.88 20.02
C ARG A 122 -15.07 34.74 18.52
N TYR A 123 -14.57 35.65 17.69
CA TYR A 123 -14.51 35.48 16.24
C TYR A 123 -13.10 35.09 15.80
N VAL A 124 -12.99 34.05 14.98
CA VAL A 124 -11.75 33.70 14.25
C VAL A 124 -11.40 34.86 13.32
N ARG A 125 -10.22 35.46 13.50
CA ARG A 125 -9.81 36.66 12.74
C ARG A 125 -9.00 36.25 11.51
N LYS A 126 -9.17 36.98 10.40
CA LYS A 126 -8.36 36.79 9.18
C LYS A 126 -6.93 37.26 9.43
N ALA A 127 -5.94 36.53 8.92
CA ALA A 127 -4.59 37.06 8.78
C ALA A 127 -4.64 38.32 7.87
N LYS A 128 -4.15 39.47 8.36
CA LYS A 128 -4.41 40.77 7.72
C LYS A 128 -3.29 41.22 6.78
N LYS A 129 -3.43 40.94 5.49
CA LYS A 129 -2.90 41.82 4.44
C LYS A 129 -4.06 42.65 3.86
N ARG A 130 -3.94 43.98 3.91
CA ARG A 130 -4.84 44.92 3.22
C ARG A 130 -4.28 45.17 1.82
N PHE A 131 -5.16 45.21 0.82
CA PHE A 131 -4.81 45.79 -0.47
C PHE A 131 -4.67 47.31 -0.30
N SER A 132 -3.70 47.94 -0.96
CA SER A 132 -3.51 49.40 -0.93
C SER A 132 -4.80 50.13 -1.32
N GLY A 133 -5.12 51.22 -0.62
CA GLY A 133 -6.36 51.99 -0.81
C GLY A 133 -7.68 51.32 -0.38
N SER A 134 -7.74 50.01 -0.14
CA SER A 134 -9.02 49.31 0.09
C SER A 134 -9.34 49.03 1.58
N LYS A 135 -10.64 48.89 1.89
CA LYS A 135 -11.13 48.34 3.17
C LYS A 135 -11.13 46.80 3.20
N ILE A 136 -10.82 46.13 2.09
CA ILE A 136 -10.93 44.68 1.91
C ILE A 136 -9.70 43.96 2.51
N THR A 137 -9.94 42.78 3.10
CA THR A 137 -8.88 41.90 3.63
C THR A 137 -9.03 40.50 3.05
N ILE A 138 -7.97 40.04 2.38
CA ILE A 138 -7.93 38.80 1.61
C ILE A 138 -7.14 37.74 2.42
N PRO A 139 -7.66 36.50 2.54
CA PRO A 139 -6.88 35.34 2.97
C PRO A 139 -5.51 35.30 2.29
N THR A 140 -4.43 35.37 3.05
CA THR A 140 -3.05 35.29 2.54
C THR A 140 -2.43 34.01 3.09
N GLU A 141 -1.79 33.21 2.24
CA GLU A 141 -1.11 31.97 2.66
C GLU A 141 0.21 32.26 3.40
N GLU A 142 0.68 31.29 4.18
CA GLU A 142 2.03 31.29 4.77
C GLU A 142 3.10 31.49 3.67
N SER A 143 4.08 32.38 3.90
CA SER A 143 5.08 32.66 2.88
C SER A 143 6.00 31.45 2.68
N SER A 144 6.50 31.23 1.46
CA SER A 144 7.46 30.16 1.15
C SER A 144 8.76 30.26 1.97
N LEU A 145 9.08 31.44 2.53
CA LEU A 145 10.21 31.64 3.43
C LEU A 145 9.88 31.18 4.85
N ASP A 146 8.68 31.46 5.34
CA ASP A 146 8.28 31.11 6.71
C ASP A 146 7.90 29.62 6.81
N LEU A 147 7.27 29.06 5.78
CA LEU A 147 7.07 27.62 5.63
C LEU A 147 8.42 26.87 5.58
N LYS A 148 9.44 27.43 4.92
CA LYS A 148 10.82 26.89 4.96
C LYS A 148 11.40 26.93 6.38
N LYS A 149 11.35 28.07 7.07
CA LYS A 149 11.82 28.17 8.48
C LYS A 149 11.14 27.14 9.38
N ARG A 150 9.80 27.02 9.27
CA ARG A 150 9.00 26.08 10.07
C ARG A 150 9.34 24.62 9.74
N LEU A 151 9.59 24.29 8.48
CA LEU A 151 10.05 22.96 8.07
C LEU A 151 11.47 22.67 8.59
N THR A 152 12.39 23.62 8.51
CA THR A 152 13.74 23.51 9.10
C THR A 152 13.67 23.31 10.61
N GLN A 153 12.79 24.04 11.31
CA GLN A 153 12.60 23.85 12.75
C GLN A 153 12.07 22.45 13.06
N LEU A 154 11.06 21.95 12.34
CA LEU A 154 10.54 20.60 12.51
C LEU A 154 11.57 19.49 12.21
N ILE A 155 12.57 19.76 11.38
CA ILE A 155 13.71 18.85 11.17
C ILE A 155 14.70 18.90 12.34
N LEU A 156 15.01 20.10 12.86
CA LEU A 156 15.88 20.29 14.03
C LEU A 156 15.24 19.74 15.33
N ASP A 157 13.92 19.83 15.45
CA ASP A 157 13.12 19.29 16.56
C ASP A 157 12.97 17.75 16.47
N GLY A 158 13.48 17.12 15.40
CA GLY A 158 13.39 15.66 15.18
C GLY A 158 12.02 15.14 14.72
N VAL A 159 11.07 16.02 14.39
CA VAL A 159 9.72 15.64 13.93
C VAL A 159 9.76 15.01 12.53
N TYR A 160 10.68 15.47 11.66
CA TYR A 160 10.96 14.83 10.38
C TYR A 160 12.47 14.63 10.20
N THR A 161 12.89 13.46 9.72
CA THR A 161 14.28 13.19 9.38
C THR A 161 14.54 13.30 7.87
N LEU A 162 15.76 13.67 7.48
CA LEU A 162 16.21 13.61 6.07
C LEU A 162 16.81 12.25 5.70
N GLY A 163 16.87 11.31 6.65
CA GLY A 163 17.63 10.08 6.50
C GLY A 163 19.15 10.29 6.52
N GLU A 164 19.86 9.18 6.67
CA GLU A 164 21.31 9.10 6.56
C GLU A 164 21.73 9.18 5.09
N SER A 165 22.76 9.98 4.78
CA SER A 165 23.41 9.96 3.46
C SER A 165 24.25 8.69 3.34
N ILE A 166 24.06 7.93 2.26
CA ILE A 166 24.78 6.68 1.99
C ILE A 166 25.33 6.67 0.56
N VAL A 167 26.45 5.96 0.38
CA VAL A 167 27.08 5.65 -0.92
C VAL A 167 27.14 6.85 -1.88
N PRO A 168 28.03 7.83 -1.63
CA PRO A 168 28.22 8.96 -2.54
C PRO A 168 28.64 8.49 -3.94
N GLN A 169 27.96 9.01 -4.97
CA GLN A 169 28.26 8.75 -6.37
C GLN A 169 28.47 10.07 -7.11
N THR A 170 29.56 10.17 -7.88
CA THR A 170 29.83 11.32 -8.75
C THR A 170 29.03 11.21 -10.04
N TYR A 171 28.26 12.24 -10.36
CA TYR A 171 27.52 12.37 -11.60
C TYR A 171 28.01 13.57 -12.40
N GLU A 172 27.93 13.48 -13.72
CA GLU A 172 28.27 14.59 -14.61
C GLU A 172 27.00 15.23 -15.19
N CYS A 173 27.02 16.54 -15.38
CA CYS A 173 25.97 17.27 -16.08
C CYS A 173 26.60 18.07 -17.22
N LEU A 174 26.04 17.93 -18.42
CA LEU A 174 26.26 18.89 -19.49
C LEU A 174 25.43 20.14 -19.20
N TYR A 175 26.03 21.32 -19.30
CA TYR A 175 25.33 22.59 -19.22
C TYR A 175 25.83 23.55 -20.29
N LEU A 176 24.92 24.35 -20.83
CA LEU A 176 25.25 25.41 -21.79
C LEU A 176 25.72 26.66 -21.03
N ASP A 177 26.92 27.12 -21.36
CA ASP A 177 27.50 28.38 -20.88
C ASP A 177 27.77 29.26 -22.11
N GLY A 178 26.76 30.05 -22.47
CA GLY A 178 26.62 30.60 -23.82
C GLY A 178 26.42 29.46 -24.83
N GLU A 179 27.14 29.53 -25.95
CA GLU A 179 27.13 28.50 -27.01
C GLU A 179 28.01 27.28 -26.68
N LYS A 180 28.74 27.27 -25.55
CA LYS A 180 29.67 26.21 -25.20
C LYS A 180 29.04 25.24 -24.21
N ILE A 181 28.99 23.97 -24.59
CA ILE A 181 28.70 22.87 -23.66
C ILE A 181 29.90 22.73 -22.71
N LYS A 182 29.63 22.77 -21.41
CA LYS A 182 30.59 22.47 -20.35
C LYS A 182 30.12 21.25 -19.56
N VAL A 183 31.07 20.45 -19.10
CA VAL A 183 30.83 19.37 -18.15
C VAL A 183 31.00 19.92 -16.73
N LYS A 184 30.10 19.58 -15.82
CA LYS A 184 30.27 19.78 -14.39
C LYS A 184 29.93 18.50 -13.63
N SER A 185 30.93 17.94 -12.96
CA SER A 185 30.77 16.82 -12.04
C SER A 185 30.22 17.32 -10.69
N TYR A 186 29.36 16.52 -10.05
CA TYR A 186 28.72 16.80 -8.77
C TYR A 186 28.43 15.48 -8.04
N GLU A 187 28.64 15.47 -6.72
CA GLU A 187 28.37 14.30 -5.90
C GLU A 187 26.90 14.23 -5.51
N VAL A 188 26.32 13.03 -5.54
CA VAL A 188 24.97 12.75 -5.03
C VAL A 188 25.06 11.48 -4.17
N SER A 189 24.82 11.61 -2.88
CA SER A 189 24.57 10.45 -2.00
C SER A 189 23.14 9.94 -2.15
N GLY A 190 22.95 8.63 -2.05
CA GLY A 190 21.64 8.06 -1.71
C GLY A 190 21.22 8.46 -0.29
N ARG A 191 19.94 8.23 0.04
CA ARG A 191 19.40 8.43 1.39
C ARG A 191 18.78 7.14 1.91
N LYS A 192 19.01 6.81 3.20
CA LYS A 192 18.29 5.76 3.91
C LYS A 192 17.63 6.25 5.19
N PHE A 193 16.52 5.64 5.58
CA PHE A 193 16.06 5.70 6.96
C PHE A 193 16.85 4.70 7.81
N SER A 194 17.14 5.04 9.07
CA SER A 194 17.79 4.10 9.99
C SER A 194 16.85 2.94 10.33
N ILE A 195 17.43 1.79 10.68
CA ILE A 195 16.65 0.60 11.02
C ILE A 195 15.81 0.78 12.28
N GLU A 196 16.30 1.57 13.24
CA GLU A 196 15.53 2.04 14.39
C GLU A 196 14.27 2.78 13.95
N TYR A 197 14.40 3.80 13.08
CA TYR A 197 13.27 4.56 12.57
C TYR A 197 12.27 3.69 11.81
N VAL A 198 12.76 2.76 10.98
CA VAL A 198 11.92 1.80 10.24
C VAL A 198 11.14 0.91 11.21
N LYS A 199 11.82 0.26 12.18
CA LYS A 199 11.19 -0.64 13.17
C LYS A 199 10.18 0.11 14.03
N ASP A 200 10.49 1.32 14.49
CA ASP A 200 9.58 2.19 15.24
C ASP A 200 8.36 2.61 14.43
N LYS A 201 8.53 2.97 13.15
CA LYS A 201 7.42 3.35 12.26
C LYS A 201 6.50 2.16 11.96
N MET A 202 7.09 0.99 11.66
CA MET A 202 6.33 -0.25 11.45
C MET A 202 5.58 -0.65 12.74
N PHE A 203 6.22 -0.56 13.91
CA PHE A 203 5.56 -0.81 15.19
C PHE A 203 4.47 0.23 15.52
N LYS A 204 4.68 1.53 15.30
CA LYS A 204 3.65 2.59 15.48
C LYS A 204 2.37 2.22 14.73
N ASN A 205 2.52 1.78 13.48
CA ASN A 205 1.41 1.38 12.61
C ASN A 205 0.76 0.07 13.10
N GLN A 206 1.56 -0.94 13.44
CA GLN A 206 1.08 -2.31 13.68
C GLN A 206 0.67 -2.63 15.13
N LYS A 207 1.08 -1.84 16.14
CA LYS A 207 0.95 -2.19 17.57
C LYS A 207 -0.46 -2.53 18.07
N HIS A 208 -1.49 -2.08 17.37
CA HIS A 208 -2.90 -2.34 17.71
C HIS A 208 -3.48 -3.58 17.01
N LEU A 209 -2.70 -4.18 16.10
CA LEU A 209 -3.01 -5.39 15.33
C LEU A 209 -2.28 -6.64 15.90
N LEU A 210 -1.36 -6.43 16.86
CA LEU A 210 -0.49 -7.46 17.44
C LEU A 210 -1.19 -8.26 18.56
N ARG A 211 -1.07 -9.59 18.48
CA ARG A 211 -1.62 -10.61 19.38
C ARG A 211 -0.57 -11.08 20.39
N LEU A 212 -0.04 -10.17 21.21
CA LEU A 212 1.06 -10.49 22.13
C LEU A 212 0.57 -10.98 23.50
N LYS A 213 0.95 -12.21 23.87
CA LYS A 213 0.76 -12.80 25.21
C LYS A 213 1.92 -12.40 26.16
N PRO A 214 1.75 -12.34 27.49
CA PRO A 214 2.89 -12.23 28.42
C PRO A 214 3.68 -13.54 28.47
N ASP A 215 4.93 -13.52 28.95
CA ASP A 215 5.74 -14.76 29.03
C ASP A 215 5.12 -15.81 29.97
N SER A 216 4.46 -15.36 31.05
CA SER A 216 3.70 -16.21 31.97
C SER A 216 2.49 -16.95 31.38
N PHE A 217 2.04 -16.59 30.16
CA PHE A 217 1.06 -17.39 29.42
C PHE A 217 1.65 -18.71 28.94
N TYR A 218 2.90 -18.70 28.47
CA TYR A 218 3.58 -19.90 27.97
C TYR A 218 4.05 -20.79 29.13
N GLU A 219 4.57 -20.17 30.21
CA GLU A 219 4.97 -20.87 31.45
C GLU A 219 3.83 -21.67 32.11
N ASN A 220 2.57 -21.28 31.86
CA ASN A 220 1.37 -21.86 32.48
C ASN A 220 0.36 -22.37 31.43
N ILE A 221 0.79 -22.65 30.20
CA ILE A 221 -0.11 -23.09 29.12
C ILE A 221 -0.59 -24.52 29.38
N THR A 222 -1.90 -24.77 29.25
CA THR A 222 -2.45 -26.13 29.33
C THR A 222 -2.32 -26.84 27.97
N GLU A 223 -2.29 -28.17 27.98
CA GLU A 223 -2.25 -28.97 26.74
C GLU A 223 -3.41 -28.65 25.78
N GLU A 224 -4.61 -28.41 26.33
CA GLU A 224 -5.80 -27.96 25.58
C GLU A 224 -5.59 -26.56 24.94
N THR A 225 -5.00 -25.62 25.68
CA THR A 225 -4.69 -24.27 25.17
C THR A 225 -3.61 -24.32 24.10
N LEU A 226 -2.57 -25.14 24.30
CA LEU A 226 -1.49 -25.39 23.35
C LEU A 226 -2.06 -25.99 22.05
N ALA A 227 -2.86 -27.06 22.14
CA ALA A 227 -3.50 -27.67 20.98
C ALA A 227 -4.40 -26.69 20.22
N SER A 228 -5.12 -25.82 20.94
CA SER A 228 -5.97 -24.76 20.34
C SER A 228 -5.15 -23.70 19.59
N GLU A 229 -4.10 -23.15 20.21
CA GLU A 229 -3.22 -22.16 19.57
C GLU A 229 -2.43 -22.77 18.38
N LEU A 230 -1.96 -24.02 18.48
CA LEU A 230 -1.32 -24.75 17.38
C LEU A 230 -2.28 -24.97 16.19
N ALA A 231 -3.50 -25.46 16.45
CA ALA A 231 -4.51 -25.64 15.43
C ALA A 231 -4.89 -24.31 14.74
N ARG A 232 -4.93 -23.20 15.50
CA ARG A 232 -5.21 -21.85 15.00
C ARG A 232 -4.13 -21.31 14.07
N ILE A 233 -2.85 -21.68 14.25
CA ILE A 233 -1.74 -21.23 13.40
C ILE A 233 -1.31 -22.24 12.32
N GLY A 234 -1.89 -23.45 12.34
CA GLY A 234 -1.60 -24.53 11.39
C GLY A 234 -0.37 -25.39 11.72
N GLU A 235 0.38 -25.06 12.77
CA GLU A 235 1.63 -25.74 13.14
C GLU A 235 1.40 -27.00 14.00
N ASN A 236 2.49 -27.74 14.23
CA ASN A 236 2.59 -28.78 15.26
C ASN A 236 3.99 -28.70 15.90
N CYS A 237 4.09 -28.13 17.10
CA CYS A 237 5.36 -27.87 17.78
C CYS A 237 5.20 -27.69 19.30
N ASP A 238 6.33 -27.60 20.01
CA ASP A 238 6.38 -27.33 21.44
C ASP A 238 6.07 -25.86 21.81
N VAL A 239 5.99 -25.60 23.12
CA VAL A 239 5.65 -24.30 23.71
C VAL A 239 6.67 -23.21 23.39
N GLU A 240 7.96 -23.52 23.34
CA GLU A 240 9.01 -22.54 23.03
C GLU A 240 9.00 -22.17 21.54
N LYS A 241 8.73 -23.13 20.66
CA LYS A 241 8.54 -22.86 19.23
C LYS A 241 7.23 -22.11 18.94
N LEU A 242 6.16 -22.38 19.69
CA LEU A 242 4.94 -21.57 19.65
C LEU A 242 5.22 -20.12 20.12
N LYS A 243 5.93 -19.96 21.23
CA LYS A 243 6.37 -18.66 21.75
C LYS A 243 7.23 -17.92 20.72
N TYR A 244 8.18 -18.60 20.08
CA TYR A 244 8.96 -18.07 18.96
C TYR A 244 8.04 -17.53 17.85
N TYR A 245 7.08 -18.33 17.35
CA TYR A 245 6.13 -17.91 16.32
C TYR A 245 5.22 -16.75 16.74
N GLN A 246 4.83 -16.66 18.02
CA GLN A 246 4.04 -15.54 18.56
C GLN A 246 4.91 -14.33 18.99
N ARG A 247 6.21 -14.34 18.64
CA ARG A 247 7.18 -13.25 18.90
C ARG A 247 7.94 -12.76 17.67
N HIS A 248 7.88 -13.46 16.53
CA HIS A 248 8.62 -13.10 15.32
C HIS A 248 7.73 -12.41 14.28
N ARG A 249 8.21 -11.32 13.67
CA ARG A 249 7.64 -10.71 12.45
C ARG A 249 8.55 -10.99 11.26
N THR A 250 8.01 -11.65 10.23
CA THR A 250 8.71 -11.82 8.96
C THR A 250 8.62 -10.54 8.13
N ILE A 251 9.77 -10.06 7.66
CA ILE A 251 9.93 -8.85 6.87
C ILE A 251 10.28 -9.24 5.42
N ALA A 252 9.59 -8.61 4.48
CA ALA A 252 9.92 -8.66 3.06
C ALA A 252 10.58 -7.35 2.63
N CYS A 253 11.63 -7.48 1.83
CA CYS A 253 12.25 -6.41 1.06
C CYS A 253 11.63 -6.35 -0.33
N TRP A 254 11.38 -5.13 -0.84
CA TRP A 254 11.06 -4.89 -2.24
C TRP A 254 12.00 -3.84 -2.82
N HIS A 255 12.46 -4.05 -4.06
CA HIS A 255 13.20 -3.03 -4.79
C HIS A 255 12.74 -2.88 -6.24
N ASP A 256 12.97 -1.69 -6.79
CA ASP A 256 12.72 -1.29 -8.18
C ASP A 256 13.79 -0.27 -8.63
N THR A 257 13.99 -0.12 -9.94
CA THR A 257 14.83 0.93 -10.54
C THR A 257 14.11 1.67 -11.67
N SER A 258 13.07 2.42 -11.31
CA SER A 258 12.28 3.19 -12.26
C SER A 258 12.74 4.65 -12.44
N GLY A 259 12.36 5.24 -13.58
CA GLY A 259 12.68 6.62 -13.94
C GLY A 259 11.90 7.67 -13.15
N ILE A 260 12.61 8.55 -12.44
CA ILE A 260 12.09 9.75 -11.77
C ILE A 260 12.75 10.99 -12.40
N THR A 261 11.96 11.87 -13.01
CA THR A 261 12.45 13.11 -13.67
C THR A 261 13.63 12.88 -14.62
N ASN A 262 13.50 11.88 -15.51
CA ASN A 262 14.47 11.50 -16.54
C ASN A 262 15.81 10.99 -15.98
N ALA A 263 15.85 10.54 -14.72
CA ALA A 263 16.96 9.81 -14.13
C ALA A 263 16.46 8.56 -13.41
N SER A 264 17.14 7.44 -13.60
CA SER A 264 16.90 6.19 -12.85
C SER A 264 17.18 6.38 -11.35
N HIS A 265 16.33 5.81 -10.52
CA HIS A 265 16.48 5.82 -9.07
C HIS A 265 16.30 4.41 -8.53
N PHE A 266 17.24 3.96 -7.69
CA PHE A 266 17.12 2.72 -6.94
C PHE A 266 16.29 2.99 -5.67
N LEU A 267 15.18 2.28 -5.53
CA LEU A 267 14.24 2.39 -4.42
C LEU A 267 14.16 1.06 -3.70
N VAL A 268 14.28 1.07 -2.37
CA VAL A 268 14.05 -0.09 -1.50
C VAL A 268 12.99 0.23 -0.45
N LEU A 269 12.01 -0.67 -0.32
CA LEU A 269 10.91 -0.62 0.65
C LEU A 269 10.96 -1.88 1.52
N PHE A 270 10.46 -1.79 2.76
CA PHE A 270 10.20 -2.94 3.62
C PHE A 270 8.71 -3.06 3.94
N ALA A 271 8.19 -4.29 4.00
CA ALA A 271 6.86 -4.61 4.50
C ALA A 271 6.94 -5.76 5.51
N THR A 272 6.04 -5.83 6.50
CA THR A 272 5.86 -7.05 7.29
C THR A 272 4.88 -7.95 6.54
N ILE A 273 5.24 -9.20 6.30
CA ILE A 273 4.31 -10.21 5.80
C ILE A 273 3.31 -10.52 6.90
N TYR A 274 2.01 -10.55 6.57
CA TYR A 274 0.98 -10.90 7.55
C TYR A 274 1.14 -12.34 8.02
N ASP A 275 0.97 -12.55 9.33
CA ASP A 275 1.01 -13.87 9.95
C ASP A 275 -0.01 -13.96 11.09
N PRO A 276 -1.02 -14.86 11.02
CA PRO A 276 -2.01 -15.00 12.08
C PRO A 276 -1.43 -15.47 13.42
N ALA A 277 -0.19 -15.97 13.48
CA ALA A 277 0.48 -16.31 14.73
C ALA A 277 0.66 -15.08 15.64
N ILE A 278 1.18 -13.98 15.09
CA ILE A 278 1.49 -12.75 15.84
C ILE A 278 0.50 -11.60 15.61
N PHE A 279 -0.33 -11.65 14.57
CA PHE A 279 -1.39 -10.66 14.30
C PHE A 279 -2.80 -11.22 14.55
N TYR A 280 -3.78 -10.35 14.76
CA TYR A 280 -5.21 -10.70 14.77
C TYR A 280 -5.76 -10.92 13.35
N THR A 281 -6.80 -11.75 13.21
CA THR A 281 -7.62 -11.80 12.00
C THR A 281 -8.58 -10.60 11.90
N ASP A 282 -9.20 -10.40 10.73
CA ASP A 282 -10.25 -9.40 10.54
C ASP A 282 -11.43 -9.60 11.50
N GLU A 283 -11.77 -10.86 11.80
CA GLU A 283 -12.81 -11.26 12.73
C GLU A 283 -12.45 -10.90 14.18
N GLU A 284 -11.29 -11.34 14.67
CA GLU A 284 -10.84 -11.06 16.04
C GLU A 284 -10.62 -9.55 16.26
N PHE A 285 -10.07 -8.85 15.27
CA PHE A 285 -9.92 -7.41 15.32
C PHE A 285 -11.28 -6.69 15.30
N PHE A 286 -12.28 -7.20 14.56
CA PHE A 286 -13.64 -6.67 14.62
C PHE A 286 -14.28 -6.85 16.01
N GLU A 287 -14.05 -7.97 16.69
CA GLU A 287 -14.54 -8.20 18.05
C GLU A 287 -13.88 -7.25 19.08
N ILE A 288 -12.56 -7.06 18.98
CA ILE A 288 -11.78 -6.21 19.90
C ILE A 288 -12.04 -4.72 19.64
N ALA A 289 -11.97 -4.27 18.39
CA ALA A 289 -12.03 -2.85 18.02
C ALA A 289 -13.44 -2.35 17.68
N GLY A 290 -14.40 -3.25 17.40
CA GLY A 290 -15.79 -2.91 17.11
C GLY A 290 -16.05 -2.30 15.73
N TYR A 291 -15.07 -2.35 14.81
CA TYR A 291 -15.21 -1.92 13.41
C TYR A 291 -14.41 -2.85 12.48
N ARG A 292 -14.85 -3.00 11.22
CA ARG A 292 -14.16 -3.87 10.24
C ARG A 292 -12.95 -3.15 9.64
N ALA A 293 -11.76 -3.65 9.93
CA ALA A 293 -10.53 -3.37 9.20
C ALA A 293 -10.28 -4.47 8.15
N ASN A 294 -9.16 -4.35 7.44
CA ASN A 294 -8.50 -5.45 6.74
C ASN A 294 -7.09 -5.48 7.35
N VAL A 295 -6.81 -6.44 8.22
CA VAL A 295 -5.62 -6.45 9.07
C VAL A 295 -4.38 -6.73 8.23
N GLN A 296 -4.46 -7.68 7.29
CA GLN A 296 -3.37 -8.01 6.37
C GLN A 296 -2.85 -6.77 5.64
N ALA A 297 -3.72 -6.04 4.93
CA ALA A 297 -3.33 -4.82 4.19
C ALA A 297 -2.93 -3.64 5.10
N MET A 298 -3.20 -3.69 6.41
CA MET A 298 -2.70 -2.69 7.38
C MET A 298 -1.33 -3.09 7.96
N VAL A 299 -1.03 -4.39 8.06
CA VAL A 299 0.27 -4.92 8.47
C VAL A 299 1.30 -4.77 7.36
N GLU A 300 0.90 -5.09 6.12
CA GLU A 300 1.73 -5.13 4.91
C GLU A 300 1.99 -3.76 4.27
N LYS A 301 1.44 -2.66 4.81
CA LYS A 301 1.68 -1.32 4.26
C LYS A 301 3.21 -1.04 4.21
N PRO A 302 3.80 -0.81 3.03
CA PRO A 302 5.24 -0.68 2.88
C PRO A 302 5.77 0.61 3.52
N VAL A 303 6.99 0.51 4.06
CA VAL A 303 7.74 1.60 4.68
C VAL A 303 9.00 1.86 3.84
N PRO A 304 9.24 3.11 3.41
CA PRO A 304 10.47 3.50 2.71
C PRO A 304 11.74 3.22 3.53
N TYR A 305 12.74 2.62 2.88
CA TYR A 305 14.03 2.34 3.47
C TYR A 305 15.15 3.11 2.76
N ILE A 306 15.48 2.77 1.49
CA ILE A 306 16.50 3.46 0.69
C ILE A 306 15.83 4.16 -0.50
N LEU A 307 16.26 5.39 -0.81
CA LEU A 307 16.09 5.98 -2.14
C LEU A 307 17.42 6.61 -2.57
N ALA A 308 17.93 6.21 -3.72
CA ALA A 308 19.12 6.78 -4.32
C ALA A 308 18.89 7.09 -5.81
N ARG A 309 19.64 8.05 -6.36
CA ARG A 309 19.85 8.07 -7.81
C ARG A 309 20.80 6.93 -8.14
N CYS A 310 20.43 6.06 -9.07
CA CYS A 310 21.27 4.96 -9.54
C CYS A 310 20.72 4.43 -10.87
N PRO A 311 21.55 4.20 -11.90
CA PRO A 311 21.13 3.54 -13.14
C PRO A 311 20.70 2.07 -12.92
N ALA A 312 20.00 1.52 -13.91
CA ALA A 312 19.56 0.12 -13.97
C ALA A 312 20.71 -0.85 -14.34
N ASN A 313 21.84 -0.77 -13.63
CA ASN A 313 23.05 -1.53 -13.90
C ASN A 313 23.81 -1.92 -12.62
N ALA A 314 25.02 -2.47 -12.79
CA ALA A 314 25.92 -2.92 -11.73
C ALA A 314 26.22 -1.92 -10.61
N LEU A 315 26.01 -0.61 -10.80
CA LEU A 315 26.13 0.39 -9.72
C LEU A 315 25.12 0.18 -8.58
N GLN A 316 24.13 -0.70 -8.72
CA GLN A 316 23.27 -1.10 -7.60
C GLN A 316 23.97 -2.01 -6.58
N LEU A 317 25.02 -2.73 -7.00
CA LEU A 317 25.77 -3.65 -6.14
C LEU A 317 26.50 -2.92 -4.99
N CYS A 318 26.83 -1.62 -5.15
CA CYS A 318 27.44 -0.84 -4.07
C CYS A 318 26.49 -0.50 -2.91
N TYR A 319 25.19 -0.78 -3.03
CA TYR A 319 24.24 -0.75 -1.92
C TYR A 319 24.15 -2.08 -1.16
N GLY A 320 24.84 -3.15 -1.61
CA GLY A 320 24.83 -4.48 -1.01
C GLY A 320 25.21 -4.46 0.48
N ASP A 321 26.37 -3.92 0.83
CA ASP A 321 26.88 -3.93 2.20
C ASP A 321 26.00 -3.11 3.16
N VAL A 322 25.51 -1.96 2.70
CA VAL A 322 24.63 -1.09 3.48
C VAL A 322 23.31 -1.80 3.82
N ARG A 323 22.80 -2.62 2.89
CA ARG A 323 21.66 -3.51 3.15
C ARG A 323 22.06 -4.63 4.09
N LEU A 324 23.15 -5.36 3.84
CA LEU A 324 23.56 -6.52 4.62
C LEU A 324 23.81 -6.20 6.10
N GLU A 325 24.55 -5.12 6.40
CA GLU A 325 24.73 -4.68 7.79
C GLU A 325 23.39 -4.44 8.50
N ASP A 326 22.45 -3.80 7.81
CA ASP A 326 21.14 -3.45 8.33
C ASP A 326 20.22 -4.67 8.45
N TYR A 327 20.33 -5.64 7.55
CA TYR A 327 19.63 -6.92 7.62
C TYR A 327 20.11 -7.72 8.84
N ILE A 328 21.43 -7.77 9.09
CA ILE A 328 22.01 -8.37 10.32
C ILE A 328 21.47 -7.66 11.57
N LYS A 329 21.40 -6.31 11.58
CA LYS A 329 20.81 -5.53 12.68
C LYS A 329 19.32 -5.84 12.87
N ILE A 330 18.54 -6.06 11.80
CA ILE A 330 17.13 -6.45 11.92
C ILE A 330 17.01 -7.84 12.56
N ASN A 331 17.71 -8.82 12.00
CA ASN A 331 17.59 -10.25 12.33
C ASN A 331 18.10 -10.57 13.75
N THR A 332 19.01 -9.76 14.30
CA THR A 332 19.57 -9.95 15.65
C THR A 332 18.95 -9.05 16.74
N LYS A 333 18.37 -7.89 16.39
CA LYS A 333 17.95 -6.89 17.38
C LYS A 333 16.49 -7.06 17.80
N LEU A 334 16.30 -7.66 18.98
CA LEU A 334 15.03 -7.66 19.70
C LEU A 334 14.48 -6.24 19.89
N TYR A 335 13.19 -6.07 19.64
CA TYR A 335 12.43 -4.84 19.83
C TYR A 335 11.56 -4.96 21.09
N GLU A 336 11.75 -4.07 22.06
CA GLU A 336 11.07 -4.14 23.35
C GLU A 336 9.71 -3.43 23.31
N VAL A 337 8.62 -4.20 23.39
CA VAL A 337 7.23 -3.71 23.36
C VAL A 337 6.77 -3.32 24.77
N THR A 338 7.16 -4.13 25.76
CA THR A 338 7.08 -3.84 27.20
C THR A 338 8.26 -4.52 27.90
N PRO A 339 8.58 -4.22 29.17
CA PRO A 339 9.67 -4.89 29.89
C PRO A 339 9.54 -6.42 29.98
N GLN A 340 8.35 -6.98 29.77
CA GLN A 340 8.08 -8.43 29.74
C GLN A 340 7.81 -8.99 28.33
N ILE A 341 7.85 -8.17 27.28
CA ILE A 341 7.51 -8.59 25.91
C ILE A 341 8.49 -7.98 24.92
N LYS A 342 9.29 -8.85 24.29
CA LYS A 342 10.22 -8.51 23.21
C LYS A 342 9.82 -9.27 21.95
N ILE A 343 9.76 -8.58 20.82
CA ILE A 343 9.54 -9.18 19.50
C ILE A 343 10.85 -9.19 18.71
N GLN A 344 11.00 -10.14 17.80
CA GLN A 344 12.12 -10.22 16.87
C GLN A 344 11.60 -9.99 15.45
N ASP A 345 12.44 -9.39 14.60
CA ASP A 345 12.13 -9.18 13.20
C ASP A 345 13.10 -10.02 12.37
N GLU A 346 12.65 -10.59 11.25
CA GLU A 346 13.47 -11.41 10.36
C GLU A 346 13.27 -10.93 8.92
N ILE A 347 14.28 -10.32 8.29
CA ILE A 347 14.30 -10.20 6.83
C ILE A 347 14.49 -11.58 6.23
N ARG A 348 13.46 -12.00 5.49
CA ARG A 348 13.36 -13.34 4.93
C ARG A 348 13.03 -13.32 3.44
N PHE A 349 12.13 -12.45 3.00
CA PHE A 349 11.68 -12.49 1.61
C PHE A 349 12.23 -11.31 0.80
N PHE A 350 12.60 -11.57 -0.45
CA PHE A 350 12.65 -10.54 -1.48
C PHE A 350 11.49 -10.70 -2.44
N LYS A 351 10.79 -9.60 -2.77
CA LYS A 351 9.85 -9.51 -3.89
C LYS A 351 10.25 -8.35 -4.80
N GLY A 352 10.06 -8.48 -6.11
CA GLY A 352 10.40 -7.44 -7.07
C GLY A 352 9.92 -7.83 -8.46
N ASP A 353 10.15 -6.96 -9.45
CA ASP A 353 9.92 -7.32 -10.84
C ASP A 353 10.98 -8.35 -11.32
N ALA A 354 10.91 -8.72 -12.61
CA ALA A 354 11.84 -9.66 -13.20
C ALA A 354 13.31 -9.18 -13.16
N PRO A 355 13.66 -7.99 -13.71
CA PRO A 355 14.96 -7.35 -13.53
C PRO A 355 15.47 -7.29 -12.08
N ALA A 356 14.65 -6.84 -11.13
CA ALA A 356 15.05 -6.67 -9.73
C ALA A 356 15.41 -8.01 -9.07
N SER A 357 14.56 -9.03 -9.26
CA SER A 357 14.77 -10.36 -8.71
C SER A 357 15.93 -11.09 -9.39
N GLN A 358 16.16 -10.85 -10.70
CA GLN A 358 17.33 -11.35 -11.42
C GLN A 358 18.62 -10.77 -10.85
N LEU A 359 18.69 -9.44 -10.64
CA LEU A 359 19.84 -8.79 -10.00
C LEU A 359 20.09 -9.30 -8.58
N GLU A 360 19.05 -9.34 -7.73
CA GLU A 360 19.18 -9.79 -6.34
C GLU A 360 19.73 -11.23 -6.27
N ALA A 361 19.33 -12.11 -7.20
CA ALA A 361 19.74 -13.51 -7.27
C ALA A 361 21.07 -13.77 -8.02
N GLY A 362 21.68 -12.76 -8.65
CA GLY A 362 22.86 -12.95 -9.49
C GLY A 362 22.60 -13.63 -10.83
N GLN A 363 21.38 -13.51 -11.36
CA GLN A 363 20.90 -14.16 -12.59
C GLN A 363 21.00 -13.25 -13.82
N GLN A 364 21.24 -13.83 -15.00
CA GLN A 364 21.25 -13.13 -16.28
C GLN A 364 19.92 -12.39 -16.55
N LYS A 365 19.96 -11.05 -16.64
CA LYS A 365 18.79 -10.28 -17.09
C LYS A 365 18.43 -10.67 -18.53
N GLY A 366 17.17 -11.04 -18.77
CA GLY A 366 16.66 -11.30 -20.12
C GLY A 366 17.31 -12.48 -20.85
N GLY A 367 18.02 -13.37 -20.14
CA GLY A 367 18.79 -14.46 -20.71
C GLY A 367 17.98 -15.66 -21.21
N ASN A 368 18.69 -16.73 -21.59
CA ASN A 368 18.08 -18.04 -21.88
C ASN A 368 17.49 -18.70 -20.62
N PHE A 369 17.93 -18.28 -19.43
CA PHE A 369 17.47 -18.70 -18.11
C PHE A 369 16.91 -17.52 -17.30
N PRO A 370 15.69 -17.03 -17.57
CA PRO A 370 15.15 -15.82 -16.93
C PRO A 370 14.56 -16.07 -15.53
N CYS A 371 14.39 -17.33 -15.11
CA CYS A 371 14.01 -17.63 -13.74
C CYS A 371 15.25 -17.66 -12.84
N TRP A 372 15.13 -17.07 -11.65
CA TRP A 372 16.16 -17.10 -10.59
C TRP A 372 16.00 -18.26 -9.61
N HIS A 373 14.86 -18.97 -9.66
CA HIS A 373 14.53 -20.03 -8.71
C HIS A 373 14.69 -21.45 -9.27
N CYS A 374 14.71 -21.62 -10.60
CA CYS A 374 14.99 -22.91 -11.23
C CYS A 374 15.68 -22.75 -12.61
N PRO A 375 16.43 -23.76 -13.09
CA PRO A 375 17.26 -23.68 -14.30
C PRO A 375 16.47 -23.89 -15.62
N ILE A 376 15.32 -23.24 -15.76
CA ILE A 376 14.48 -23.35 -16.98
C ILE A 376 15.15 -22.68 -18.20
N LYS A 377 15.37 -23.46 -19.26
CA LYS A 377 15.74 -22.95 -20.59
C LYS A 377 14.50 -22.49 -21.36
N MET A 378 14.49 -21.24 -21.81
CA MET A 378 13.33 -20.63 -22.49
C MET A 378 12.94 -21.28 -23.82
N THR A 379 13.89 -21.92 -24.51
CA THR A 379 13.62 -22.75 -25.70
C THR A 379 12.72 -23.96 -25.39
N ARG A 380 12.59 -24.34 -24.11
CA ARG A 380 11.69 -25.40 -23.63
C ARG A 380 10.57 -24.87 -22.72
N GLY A 381 10.28 -23.56 -22.70
CA GLY A 381 9.22 -22.97 -21.86
C GLY A 381 7.80 -23.52 -22.13
N ARG A 382 7.60 -24.12 -23.32
CA ARG A 382 6.36 -24.80 -23.74
C ARG A 382 6.29 -26.28 -23.33
N ASP A 383 7.41 -26.91 -23.01
CA ASP A 383 7.49 -28.31 -22.58
C ASP A 383 7.09 -28.43 -21.11
N LEU A 384 5.81 -28.70 -20.86
CA LEU A 384 5.23 -28.77 -19.52
C LEU A 384 5.88 -29.83 -18.63
N ALA A 385 6.43 -30.91 -19.19
CA ALA A 385 7.12 -31.93 -18.40
C ALA A 385 8.47 -31.41 -17.90
N TYR A 386 9.23 -30.72 -18.76
CA TYR A 386 10.46 -30.04 -18.37
C TYR A 386 10.20 -28.90 -17.37
N VAL A 387 9.24 -28.02 -17.66
CA VAL A 387 8.85 -26.88 -16.81
C VAL A 387 8.46 -27.33 -15.40
N LEU A 388 7.70 -28.43 -15.27
CA LEU A 388 7.27 -28.98 -13.98
C LEU A 388 8.31 -29.93 -13.34
N ASN A 389 9.55 -29.97 -13.82
CA ASN A 389 10.61 -30.81 -13.26
C ASN A 389 11.92 -30.06 -12.91
N CYS A 390 12.06 -28.78 -13.27
CA CYS A 390 13.25 -27.99 -12.94
C CYS A 390 13.50 -27.90 -11.41
N GLU A 391 14.69 -28.29 -10.96
CA GLU A 391 15.08 -28.28 -9.54
C GLU A 391 15.17 -26.86 -8.95
N ARG A 392 15.06 -26.75 -7.61
CA ARG A 392 14.95 -25.46 -6.91
C ARG A 392 16.28 -24.97 -6.34
N GLN A 393 16.69 -23.78 -6.76
CA GLN A 393 17.89 -23.10 -6.32
C GLN A 393 17.61 -22.17 -5.13
N SER A 394 18.47 -22.25 -4.12
CA SER A 394 18.60 -21.27 -3.04
C SER A 394 19.79 -20.33 -3.29
N LEU A 395 19.93 -19.32 -2.43
CA LEU A 395 21.07 -18.40 -2.44
C LEU A 395 22.41 -19.12 -2.21
N GLN A 396 22.39 -20.16 -1.36
CA GLN A 396 23.56 -21.00 -1.05
C GLN A 396 24.01 -21.79 -2.28
N ASP A 397 23.09 -22.48 -2.98
CA ASP A 397 23.41 -23.28 -4.17
C ASP A 397 24.07 -22.43 -5.28
N ARG A 398 23.65 -21.17 -5.41
CA ARG A 398 24.20 -20.19 -6.37
C ARG A 398 25.63 -19.80 -6.01
N ILE A 399 25.90 -19.57 -4.72
CA ILE A 399 27.24 -19.28 -4.21
C ILE A 399 28.15 -20.50 -4.32
N ASP A 400 27.64 -21.71 -4.10
CA ASP A 400 28.42 -22.94 -4.18
C ASP A 400 28.74 -23.34 -5.62
N LYS A 401 27.82 -23.18 -6.60
CA LYS A 401 28.15 -23.34 -8.02
C LYS A 401 29.23 -22.34 -8.46
N LEU A 402 29.19 -21.09 -7.99
CA LEU A 402 30.29 -20.13 -8.22
C LEU A 402 31.61 -20.59 -7.56
N LYS A 403 31.59 -21.00 -6.29
CA LYS A 403 32.77 -21.48 -5.56
C LYS A 403 33.32 -22.82 -6.07
N SER A 404 32.55 -23.60 -6.82
CA SER A 404 33.00 -24.87 -7.40
C SER A 404 34.09 -24.71 -8.47
N THR A 405 34.29 -23.48 -8.99
CA THR A 405 35.25 -23.16 -10.04
C THR A 405 36.34 -22.22 -9.53
N ASN A 406 37.58 -22.37 -10.00
CA ASN A 406 38.66 -21.43 -9.70
C ASN A 406 38.36 -20.04 -10.28
N HIS A 407 37.71 -19.98 -11.45
CA HIS A 407 37.26 -18.73 -12.06
C HIS A 407 36.27 -17.98 -11.16
N GLY A 408 35.24 -18.67 -10.67
CA GLY A 408 34.25 -18.10 -9.76
C GLY A 408 34.82 -17.73 -8.39
N GLN A 409 35.72 -18.54 -7.82
CA GLN A 409 36.43 -18.17 -6.59
C GLN A 409 37.28 -16.90 -6.77
N ASN A 410 38.10 -16.84 -7.82
CA ASN A 410 38.91 -15.65 -8.14
C ASN A 410 38.05 -14.41 -8.38
N ALA A 411 36.91 -14.57 -9.04
CA ALA A 411 35.95 -13.50 -9.24
C ALA A 411 35.33 -12.98 -7.94
N ILE A 412 34.97 -13.87 -7.01
CA ILE A 412 34.47 -13.49 -5.67
C ILE A 412 35.56 -12.74 -4.89
N ILE A 413 36.81 -13.25 -4.90
CA ILE A 413 37.94 -12.65 -4.17
C ILE A 413 38.29 -11.25 -4.70
N ASN A 414 38.19 -11.04 -6.00
CA ASN A 414 38.51 -9.76 -6.65
C ASN A 414 37.28 -8.84 -6.84
N HIS A 415 36.11 -9.21 -6.31
CA HIS A 415 34.85 -8.49 -6.46
C HIS A 415 34.52 -8.12 -7.93
N VAL A 416 34.55 -9.13 -8.81
CA VAL A 416 34.23 -9.00 -10.24
C VAL A 416 32.72 -8.98 -10.47
N VAL A 417 32.25 -7.90 -11.11
CA VAL A 417 30.82 -7.59 -11.32
C VAL A 417 30.05 -8.65 -12.10
N ASN A 418 30.65 -9.21 -13.16
CA ASN A 418 30.03 -10.22 -14.03
C ASN A 418 31.15 -11.12 -14.57
N PRO A 419 31.48 -12.24 -13.90
CA PRO A 419 32.62 -13.08 -14.26
C PRO A 419 32.46 -13.77 -15.62
N SER A 420 31.25 -13.77 -16.17
CA SER A 420 30.92 -14.30 -17.49
C SER A 420 31.09 -13.28 -18.63
N ASP A 421 31.32 -11.98 -18.33
CA ASP A 421 31.67 -10.97 -19.35
C ASP A 421 33.13 -11.14 -19.79
N LYS A 422 33.37 -11.02 -21.11
CA LYS A 422 34.67 -11.09 -21.81
C LYS A 422 35.57 -12.30 -21.57
N ILE A 423 35.22 -13.21 -20.65
CA ILE A 423 35.91 -14.48 -20.32
C ILE A 423 36.59 -15.14 -21.54
N SER A 424 37.86 -15.47 -21.42
CA SER A 424 38.70 -15.97 -22.52
C SER A 424 38.40 -17.45 -22.85
N LYS A 425 38.84 -17.92 -24.03
CA LYS A 425 38.67 -19.35 -24.40
C LYS A 425 39.37 -20.30 -23.40
N PRO A 426 40.61 -20.04 -22.92
CA PRO A 426 41.22 -20.88 -21.88
C PRO A 426 40.45 -20.91 -20.56
N GLU A 427 39.91 -19.77 -20.10
CA GLU A 427 39.11 -19.72 -18.86
C GLU A 427 37.80 -20.49 -18.99
N ILE A 428 37.11 -20.39 -20.14
CA ILE A 428 35.92 -21.20 -20.44
C ILE A 428 36.25 -22.71 -20.38
N VAL A 429 37.36 -23.13 -21.02
CA VAL A 429 37.82 -24.53 -21.02
C VAL A 429 38.16 -25.01 -19.61
N GLY A 430 38.83 -24.17 -18.80
CA GLY A 430 39.12 -24.46 -17.40
C GLY A 430 37.84 -24.67 -16.58
N VAL A 431 36.87 -23.76 -16.68
CA VAL A 431 35.58 -23.87 -15.99
C VAL A 431 34.80 -25.11 -16.43
N LEU A 432 34.73 -25.41 -17.73
CA LEU A 432 34.03 -26.61 -18.21
C LEU A 432 34.68 -27.90 -17.68
N HIS A 433 36.01 -27.96 -17.63
CA HIS A 433 36.74 -29.09 -17.04
C HIS A 433 36.54 -29.18 -15.52
N GLU A 434 36.50 -28.06 -14.80
CA GLU A 434 36.24 -28.00 -13.35
C GLU A 434 34.80 -28.44 -13.01
N LEU A 435 33.83 -28.15 -13.89
CA LEU A 435 32.44 -28.58 -13.76
C LEU A 435 32.18 -29.99 -14.30
N GLY A 436 33.15 -30.64 -14.95
CA GLY A 436 33.02 -31.98 -15.53
C GLY A 436 32.15 -32.06 -16.79
N ALA A 437 32.04 -30.97 -17.55
CA ALA A 437 31.16 -30.87 -18.72
C ALA A 437 31.84 -31.29 -20.03
N ASP A 438 31.08 -31.96 -20.92
CA ASP A 438 31.61 -32.53 -22.17
C ASP A 438 31.92 -31.48 -23.26
N PHE A 439 33.20 -31.36 -23.62
CA PHE A 439 33.66 -30.62 -24.80
C PHE A 439 34.84 -31.30 -25.50
N ARG A 440 34.97 -31.00 -26.81
CA ARG A 440 36.05 -31.48 -27.66
C ARG A 440 37.14 -30.42 -27.78
N ASP A 441 38.39 -30.86 -27.81
CA ASP A 441 39.51 -29.99 -28.15
C ASP A 441 39.31 -29.34 -29.52
N GLY A 442 39.54 -28.02 -29.57
CA GLY A 442 39.42 -27.23 -30.79
C GLY A 442 38.08 -26.49 -30.99
N GLU A 443 36.99 -26.83 -30.28
CA GLU A 443 35.66 -26.16 -30.40
C GLU A 443 35.75 -24.61 -30.41
N LYS A 444 34.88 -23.91 -31.14
CA LYS A 444 34.94 -22.45 -31.26
C LYS A 444 34.59 -21.81 -29.90
N LYS A 445 35.04 -20.56 -29.68
CA LYS A 445 34.72 -19.83 -28.44
C LYS A 445 33.20 -19.69 -28.23
N ALA A 446 32.42 -19.56 -29.30
CA ALA A 446 30.95 -19.50 -29.24
C ALA A 446 30.35 -20.80 -28.70
N ASP A 447 30.70 -21.95 -29.28
CA ASP A 447 30.23 -23.28 -28.89
C ASP A 447 30.56 -23.56 -27.40
N LEU A 448 31.81 -23.31 -27.01
CA LEU A 448 32.27 -23.45 -25.63
C LEU A 448 31.57 -22.47 -24.67
N LYS A 449 31.30 -21.23 -25.09
CA LYS A 449 30.56 -20.25 -24.27
C LYS A 449 29.10 -20.67 -24.09
N ALA A 450 28.46 -21.22 -25.12
CA ALA A 450 27.12 -21.77 -25.02
C ALA A 450 27.06 -22.96 -24.05
N LYS A 451 28.07 -23.84 -24.04
CA LYS A 451 28.21 -24.90 -23.02
C LYS A 451 28.40 -24.33 -21.61
N PHE A 452 29.28 -23.34 -21.45
CA PHE A 452 29.48 -22.65 -20.17
C PHE A 452 28.19 -21.98 -19.66
N ASP A 453 27.40 -21.35 -20.52
CA ASP A 453 26.15 -20.71 -20.12
C ASP A 453 25.06 -21.74 -19.80
N ASN A 454 25.06 -22.90 -20.48
CA ASN A 454 24.24 -24.04 -20.11
C ASN A 454 24.60 -24.59 -18.72
N GLU A 455 25.90 -24.71 -18.42
CA GLU A 455 26.40 -25.20 -17.13
C GLU A 455 26.18 -24.24 -15.98
N MET A 456 26.41 -22.95 -16.21
CA MET A 456 26.19 -21.89 -15.22
C MET A 456 24.70 -21.58 -15.02
N ILE A 457 23.79 -22.15 -15.81
CA ILE A 457 22.33 -22.05 -15.67
C ILE A 457 21.83 -20.59 -15.49
N GLY A 458 22.51 -19.67 -16.18
CA GLY A 458 22.27 -18.22 -16.12
C GLY A 458 22.77 -17.50 -14.86
N ILE A 459 23.47 -18.17 -13.94
CA ILE A 459 24.18 -17.51 -12.84
C ILE A 459 25.32 -16.69 -13.46
N HIS A 460 25.29 -15.38 -13.23
CA HIS A 460 26.16 -14.40 -13.88
C HIS A 460 26.97 -13.55 -12.91
N HIS A 461 26.58 -13.48 -11.63
CA HIS A 461 27.36 -12.81 -10.58
C HIS A 461 26.96 -13.26 -9.19
N VAL A 462 27.67 -12.77 -8.17
CA VAL A 462 27.32 -12.97 -6.76
C VAL A 462 25.98 -12.27 -6.46
N PRO A 463 25.03 -12.92 -5.75
CA PRO A 463 23.77 -12.30 -5.34
C PRO A 463 23.95 -10.93 -4.67
N ALA A 464 23.13 -9.95 -5.02
CA ALA A 464 23.47 -8.53 -4.83
C ALA A 464 23.63 -8.06 -3.37
N VAL A 465 22.93 -8.68 -2.41
CA VAL A 465 23.11 -8.39 -0.97
C VAL A 465 24.36 -9.07 -0.36
N LEU A 466 24.94 -10.06 -1.05
CA LEU A 466 26.14 -10.77 -0.62
C LEU A 466 27.39 -10.41 -1.45
N TYR A 467 27.30 -9.40 -2.31
CA TYR A 467 28.32 -9.07 -3.32
C TYR A 467 29.75 -8.97 -2.76
N ASN A 468 29.97 -8.25 -1.65
CA ASN A 468 31.28 -8.19 -1.00
C ASN A 468 31.46 -9.19 0.15
N SER A 469 30.46 -10.04 0.43
CA SER A 469 30.42 -10.95 1.58
C SER A 469 30.26 -12.42 1.24
N ALA A 470 30.34 -12.83 -0.03
CA ALA A 470 30.13 -14.24 -0.41
C ALA A 470 31.22 -15.24 0.06
N GLN A 471 32.36 -14.76 0.57
CA GLN A 471 33.31 -15.60 1.31
C GLN A 471 32.90 -15.82 2.78
N THR A 472 31.98 -15.01 3.30
CA THR A 472 31.40 -15.19 4.64
C THR A 472 30.40 -16.35 4.61
N ASP A 473 30.42 -17.15 5.67
CA ASP A 473 29.45 -18.23 5.91
C ASP A 473 28.04 -17.67 6.16
N MET A 474 27.00 -18.33 5.63
CA MET A 474 25.62 -17.83 5.67
C MET A 474 25.05 -17.68 7.09
N SER A 475 25.54 -18.49 8.04
CA SER A 475 25.22 -18.34 9.47
C SER A 475 25.62 -16.99 10.04
N LYS A 476 26.62 -16.32 9.44
CA LYS A 476 27.18 -15.03 9.87
C LYS A 476 26.66 -13.85 9.06
N THR A 477 26.05 -14.11 7.89
CA THR A 477 25.31 -13.09 7.12
C THR A 477 23.91 -12.90 7.67
N GLY A 478 23.39 -13.89 8.43
CA GLY A 478 22.03 -13.87 8.98
C GLY A 478 20.94 -14.10 7.92
N LEU A 479 21.32 -14.57 6.73
CA LEU A 479 20.44 -14.73 5.56
C LEU A 479 20.13 -16.21 5.22
N GLU A 480 20.32 -17.13 6.18
CA GLU A 480 20.04 -18.57 5.99
C GLU A 480 18.61 -18.86 5.51
N SER A 481 17.66 -18.02 5.93
CA SER A 481 16.24 -18.08 5.56
C SER A 481 15.86 -17.15 4.39
N TYR A 482 16.81 -16.47 3.75
CA TYR A 482 16.53 -15.47 2.72
C TYR A 482 16.12 -16.11 1.38
N GLU A 483 14.85 -15.93 1.03
CA GLU A 483 14.22 -16.48 -0.17
C GLU A 483 13.81 -15.36 -1.15
N ILE A 484 14.37 -15.41 -2.36
CA ILE A 484 13.99 -14.52 -3.45
C ILE A 484 12.75 -15.12 -4.13
N LEU A 485 11.59 -14.50 -3.92
CA LEU A 485 10.31 -15.08 -4.30
C LEU A 485 10.22 -15.24 -5.83
N PRO A 486 9.84 -16.43 -6.34
CA PRO A 486 9.73 -16.68 -7.77
C PRO A 486 8.51 -16.01 -8.42
N VAL A 487 7.50 -15.62 -7.65
CA VAL A 487 6.28 -14.98 -8.17
C VAL A 487 5.99 -13.67 -7.46
N GLU A 488 6.04 -12.60 -8.25
CA GLU A 488 5.41 -11.32 -7.95
C GLU A 488 4.07 -11.27 -8.72
N PRO A 489 2.90 -11.31 -8.03
CA PRO A 489 1.58 -11.35 -8.64
C PRO A 489 1.22 -10.24 -9.63
N LEU A 490 1.73 -9.03 -9.45
CA LEU A 490 1.32 -7.86 -10.22
C LEU A 490 1.78 -7.97 -11.66
N HIS A 491 3.08 -8.18 -11.86
CA HIS A 491 3.70 -8.36 -13.16
C HIS A 491 3.33 -9.71 -13.76
N THR A 492 3.30 -10.79 -12.96
CA THR A 492 2.98 -12.14 -13.46
C THR A 492 1.57 -12.23 -14.04
N ILE A 493 0.56 -11.76 -13.30
CA ILE A 493 -0.83 -11.84 -13.76
C ILE A 493 -1.12 -10.83 -14.88
N ALA A 494 -0.66 -9.58 -14.77
CA ALA A 494 -0.89 -8.59 -15.83
C ALA A 494 -0.14 -8.91 -17.12
N GLY A 495 1.10 -9.41 -17.01
CA GLY A 495 1.92 -9.84 -18.15
C GLY A 495 1.31 -11.01 -18.90
N HIS A 496 0.84 -12.05 -18.18
CA HIS A 496 0.16 -13.18 -18.81
C HIS A 496 -1.16 -12.77 -19.47
N ILE A 497 -1.98 -11.92 -18.83
CA ILE A 497 -3.22 -11.38 -19.43
C ILE A 497 -2.91 -10.54 -20.69
N LYS A 498 -1.88 -9.68 -20.67
CA LYS A 498 -1.41 -8.92 -21.85
C LYS A 498 -1.06 -9.87 -23.01
N ASN A 499 -0.36 -10.96 -22.72
CA ASN A 499 0.01 -11.96 -23.73
C ASN A 499 -1.21 -12.70 -24.30
N LEU A 500 -2.14 -13.16 -23.45
CA LEU A 500 -3.37 -13.83 -23.88
C LEU A 500 -4.22 -12.92 -24.77
N TYR A 501 -4.38 -11.64 -24.42
CA TYR A 501 -5.11 -10.67 -25.25
C TYR A 501 -4.43 -10.38 -26.59
N GLN A 502 -3.10 -10.43 -26.67
CA GLN A 502 -2.36 -10.21 -27.92
C GLN A 502 -2.43 -11.43 -28.86
N GLU A 503 -2.53 -12.65 -28.33
CA GLU A 503 -2.44 -13.88 -29.12
C GLU A 503 -3.81 -14.50 -29.46
N ILE A 504 -4.75 -14.58 -28.51
CA ILE A 504 -6.07 -15.23 -28.71
C ILE A 504 -6.81 -14.73 -29.97
N PRO A 505 -6.89 -13.40 -30.26
CA PRO A 505 -7.59 -12.89 -31.45
C PRO A 505 -7.07 -13.43 -32.78
N ALA A 506 -5.83 -13.94 -32.85
CA ALA A 506 -5.25 -14.52 -34.07
C ALA A 506 -5.71 -15.98 -34.34
N HIS A 507 -6.39 -16.61 -33.38
CA HIS A 507 -6.91 -17.99 -33.50
C HIS A 507 -8.44 -18.08 -33.51
N LEU A 508 -9.12 -16.95 -33.29
CA LEU A 508 -10.56 -16.79 -33.47
C LEU A 508 -10.93 -16.56 -34.94
N ASN A 509 -12.18 -16.82 -35.32
CA ASN A 509 -12.66 -16.44 -36.66
C ASN A 509 -12.83 -14.91 -36.78
N GLN A 510 -12.84 -14.35 -38.00
CA GLN A 510 -12.82 -12.90 -38.22
C GLN A 510 -13.93 -12.11 -37.50
N LYS A 511 -15.10 -12.72 -37.25
CA LYS A 511 -16.20 -12.08 -36.49
C LYS A 511 -15.94 -12.12 -34.98
N GLU A 512 -15.53 -13.27 -34.47
CA GLU A 512 -15.17 -13.47 -33.05
C GLU A 512 -13.97 -12.59 -32.67
N LYS A 513 -12.97 -12.51 -33.56
CA LYS A 513 -11.79 -11.66 -33.45
C LYS A 513 -12.18 -10.19 -33.22
N GLY A 514 -13.02 -9.63 -34.10
CA GLY A 514 -13.48 -8.24 -33.96
C GLY A 514 -14.22 -8.00 -32.64
N ILE A 515 -15.13 -8.91 -32.27
CA ILE A 515 -15.83 -8.86 -30.96
C ILE A 515 -14.84 -8.88 -29.78
N PHE A 516 -13.73 -9.61 -29.91
CA PHE A 516 -12.67 -9.68 -28.90
C PHE A 516 -11.85 -8.40 -28.82
N GLU A 517 -11.34 -7.91 -29.95
CA GLU A 517 -10.54 -6.68 -30.03
C GLU A 517 -11.36 -5.46 -29.55
N ASP A 518 -12.62 -5.31 -29.99
CA ASP A 518 -13.56 -4.29 -29.51
C ASP A 518 -13.72 -4.32 -27.97
N ALA A 519 -13.90 -5.51 -27.39
CA ALA A 519 -14.14 -5.67 -25.96
C ALA A 519 -12.87 -5.43 -25.11
N VAL A 520 -11.69 -5.74 -25.66
CA VAL A 520 -10.40 -5.38 -25.06
C VAL A 520 -10.27 -3.86 -25.00
N ASP A 521 -10.48 -3.15 -26.11
CA ASP A 521 -10.29 -1.70 -26.15
C ASP A 521 -11.34 -0.93 -25.34
N ILE A 522 -12.62 -1.35 -25.38
CA ILE A 522 -13.69 -0.78 -24.52
C ILE A 522 -13.38 -0.95 -23.02
N SER A 523 -12.61 -1.97 -22.63
CA SER A 523 -12.30 -2.27 -21.23
C SER A 523 -11.23 -1.37 -20.62
N PHE A 524 -10.38 -0.72 -21.41
CA PHE A 524 -9.34 0.19 -20.93
C PHE A 524 -9.76 1.66 -21.10
N LYS A 525 -9.44 2.52 -20.12
CA LYS A 525 -9.81 3.94 -20.15
C LYS A 525 -8.63 4.83 -19.80
N GLY A 526 -8.04 5.44 -20.83
CA GLY A 526 -6.84 6.28 -20.74
C GLY A 526 -5.61 5.63 -21.36
N GLU A 527 -4.56 6.42 -21.53
CA GLU A 527 -3.33 6.05 -22.25
C GLU A 527 -2.48 4.99 -21.51
N ILE A 528 -2.53 4.96 -20.18
CA ILE A 528 -1.71 4.08 -19.34
C ILE A 528 -2.59 2.97 -18.73
N LYS A 529 -2.37 1.72 -19.16
CA LYS A 529 -3.07 0.51 -18.69
C LYS A 529 -2.33 -0.07 -17.46
N LYS A 530 -2.93 -0.03 -16.26
CA LYS A 530 -2.32 -0.60 -15.04
C LYS A 530 -2.61 -2.09 -14.92
N ALA A 531 -1.81 -2.81 -14.12
CA ALA A 531 -2.05 -4.22 -13.81
C ALA A 531 -3.46 -4.50 -13.22
N ALA A 532 -3.99 -3.60 -12.38
CA ALA A 532 -5.37 -3.67 -11.88
C ALA A 532 -6.44 -3.56 -13.00
N ASP A 533 -6.14 -2.83 -14.09
CA ASP A 533 -7.04 -2.71 -15.24
C ASP A 533 -7.04 -4.00 -16.08
N TYR A 534 -5.89 -4.67 -16.24
CA TYR A 534 -5.84 -6.02 -16.85
C TYR A 534 -6.68 -7.02 -16.04
N ARG A 535 -6.55 -7.01 -14.71
CA ARG A 535 -7.35 -7.86 -13.81
C ARG A 535 -8.85 -7.58 -13.90
N LYS A 536 -9.27 -6.30 -13.92
CA LYS A 536 -10.68 -5.90 -14.04
C LYS A 536 -11.24 -6.21 -15.43
N SER A 537 -10.47 -5.96 -16.49
CA SER A 537 -10.88 -6.28 -17.86
C SER A 537 -11.08 -7.78 -18.05
N LEU A 538 -10.24 -8.64 -17.48
CA LEU A 538 -10.35 -10.10 -17.65
C LEU A 538 -11.69 -10.63 -17.16
N VAL A 539 -12.14 -10.24 -15.96
CA VAL A 539 -13.44 -10.65 -15.42
C VAL A 539 -14.60 -10.15 -16.30
N ASN A 540 -14.52 -8.89 -16.76
CA ASN A 540 -15.54 -8.29 -17.61
C ASN A 540 -15.61 -8.95 -18.99
N ILE A 541 -14.47 -9.21 -19.63
CA ILE A 541 -14.33 -9.82 -20.95
C ILE A 541 -14.78 -11.28 -20.89
N THR A 542 -14.32 -12.06 -19.91
CA THR A 542 -14.79 -13.45 -19.69
C THR A 542 -16.32 -13.53 -19.60
N ASN A 543 -16.94 -12.61 -18.86
CA ASN A 543 -18.40 -12.55 -18.74
C ASN A 543 -19.09 -12.02 -20.01
N TYR A 544 -18.43 -11.16 -20.79
CA TYR A 544 -18.96 -10.62 -22.06
C TYR A 544 -18.84 -11.61 -23.22
N MET A 545 -17.82 -12.46 -23.26
CA MET A 545 -17.53 -13.41 -24.35
C MET A 545 -18.42 -14.65 -24.35
N GLN A 546 -19.17 -14.90 -23.28
CA GLN A 546 -20.07 -16.04 -23.18
C GLN A 546 -21.00 -16.15 -24.39
N ARG A 547 -20.94 -17.29 -25.09
CA ARG A 547 -21.73 -17.60 -26.30
C ARG A 547 -21.49 -16.65 -27.49
N LYS A 548 -20.39 -15.89 -27.50
CA LYS A 548 -19.98 -15.02 -28.62
C LYS A 548 -18.72 -15.49 -29.34
N ILE A 549 -17.86 -16.24 -28.65
CA ILE A 549 -16.68 -16.92 -29.19
C ILE A 549 -16.75 -18.42 -28.86
N GLU A 550 -15.97 -19.24 -29.57
CA GLU A 550 -15.86 -20.68 -29.34
C GLU A 550 -15.59 -21.04 -27.84
N PRO A 551 -16.33 -22.00 -27.24
CA PRO A 551 -16.36 -22.22 -25.80
C PRO A 551 -15.00 -22.40 -25.10
N ARG A 552 -14.06 -23.13 -25.72
CA ARG A 552 -12.72 -23.38 -25.15
C ARG A 552 -11.92 -22.10 -24.83
N TYR A 553 -12.11 -21.02 -25.58
CA TYR A 553 -11.48 -19.72 -25.25
C TYR A 553 -12.18 -19.02 -24.08
N VAL A 554 -13.49 -19.23 -23.91
CA VAL A 554 -14.23 -18.73 -22.74
C VAL A 554 -13.79 -19.49 -21.49
N GLU A 555 -13.59 -20.82 -21.59
CA GLU A 555 -13.09 -21.67 -20.51
C GLU A 555 -11.66 -21.30 -20.11
N LEU A 556 -10.74 -21.10 -21.07
CA LEU A 556 -9.38 -20.60 -20.82
C LEU A 556 -9.36 -19.24 -20.09
N LEU A 557 -10.31 -18.36 -20.38
CA LEU A 557 -10.45 -17.07 -19.69
C LEU A 557 -11.13 -17.18 -18.31
N ASP A 558 -12.06 -18.11 -18.10
CA ASP A 558 -12.71 -18.39 -16.81
C ASP A 558 -11.73 -19.08 -15.84
N GLN A 559 -10.90 -20.01 -16.34
CA GLN A 559 -9.73 -20.57 -15.65
C GLN A 559 -8.79 -19.45 -15.16
N MET A 560 -8.34 -18.58 -16.08
CA MET A 560 -7.46 -17.46 -15.72
C MET A 560 -8.14 -16.46 -14.74
N SER A 561 -9.46 -16.29 -14.86
CA SER A 561 -10.25 -15.45 -13.95
C SER A 561 -10.34 -16.03 -12.53
N GLU A 562 -10.37 -17.35 -12.38
CA GLU A 562 -10.29 -18.01 -11.07
C GLU A 562 -8.86 -18.00 -10.52
N ILE A 563 -7.85 -18.26 -11.35
CA ILE A 563 -6.43 -18.21 -10.96
C ILE A 563 -6.09 -16.84 -10.36
N GLN A 564 -6.48 -15.73 -10.98
CA GLN A 564 -6.24 -14.40 -10.39
C GLN A 564 -7.02 -14.12 -9.09
N GLU A 565 -8.12 -14.82 -8.82
CA GLU A 565 -8.84 -14.70 -7.54
C GLU A 565 -8.14 -15.49 -6.42
N ILE A 566 -7.49 -16.61 -6.75
CA ILE A 566 -6.67 -17.35 -5.78
C ILE A 566 -5.36 -16.59 -5.51
N VAL A 567 -4.68 -16.11 -6.56
CA VAL A 567 -3.40 -15.39 -6.47
C VAL A 567 -3.52 -14.04 -5.72
N TYR A 568 -4.69 -13.39 -5.75
CA TYR A 568 -4.98 -12.19 -4.95
C TYR A 568 -5.91 -12.47 -3.75
N GLY A 569 -5.95 -13.72 -3.29
CA GLY A 569 -6.63 -14.11 -2.06
C GLY A 569 -5.77 -13.80 -0.83
N GLU A 570 -6.34 -13.07 0.13
CA GLU A 570 -5.78 -12.86 1.47
C GLU A 570 -5.59 -14.19 2.22
N GLU A 571 -4.69 -14.21 3.21
CA GLU A 571 -4.35 -15.39 4.03
C GLU A 571 -5.58 -16.02 4.69
N SER A 572 -6.59 -15.23 5.05
CA SER A 572 -7.87 -15.71 5.58
C SER A 572 -8.65 -16.65 4.66
N LYS A 573 -8.26 -16.75 3.38
CA LYS A 573 -8.81 -17.68 2.38
C LYS A 573 -7.85 -18.85 2.10
N ARG A 574 -6.55 -18.72 2.42
CA ARG A 574 -5.55 -19.76 2.12
C ARG A 574 -5.90 -21.04 2.87
N SER A 575 -5.90 -22.14 2.13
CA SER A 575 -6.41 -23.43 2.55
C SER A 575 -5.93 -24.49 1.58
N SER A 576 -5.73 -25.72 2.06
CA SER A 576 -5.22 -26.83 1.26
C SER A 576 -6.09 -27.14 0.04
N LYS A 577 -7.41 -26.96 0.16
CA LYS A 577 -8.34 -27.03 -0.98
C LYS A 577 -8.02 -25.98 -2.05
N ARG A 578 -7.82 -24.70 -1.68
CA ARG A 578 -7.39 -23.66 -2.63
C ARG A 578 -5.96 -23.87 -3.16
N ILE A 579 -5.08 -24.51 -2.40
CA ILE A 579 -3.73 -24.89 -2.85
C ILE A 579 -3.84 -25.93 -3.97
N LEU A 580 -4.52 -27.06 -3.72
CA LEU A 580 -4.79 -28.07 -4.75
C LEU A 580 -5.51 -27.49 -5.97
N ARG A 581 -6.52 -26.63 -5.73
CA ARG A 581 -7.23 -25.91 -6.79
C ARG A 581 -6.30 -25.05 -7.64
N LEU A 582 -5.32 -24.36 -7.04
CA LEU A 582 -4.36 -23.55 -7.79
C LEU A 582 -3.43 -24.43 -8.64
N HIS A 583 -2.88 -25.52 -8.08
CA HIS A 583 -2.09 -26.50 -8.85
C HIS A 583 -2.88 -27.03 -10.05
N ASN A 584 -4.11 -27.49 -9.81
CA ASN A 584 -4.94 -28.09 -10.85
C ASN A 584 -5.39 -27.08 -11.92
N LEU A 585 -5.76 -25.86 -11.54
CA LEU A 585 -6.16 -24.82 -12.47
C LEU A 585 -5.00 -24.31 -13.33
N THR A 586 -3.82 -24.06 -12.76
CA THR A 586 -2.69 -23.56 -13.55
C THR A 586 -2.20 -24.64 -14.52
N PHE A 587 -2.20 -25.90 -14.10
CA PHE A 587 -1.90 -27.02 -14.99
C PHE A 587 -2.97 -27.24 -16.08
N LEU A 588 -4.26 -27.17 -15.76
CA LEU A 588 -5.32 -27.25 -16.78
C LEU A 588 -5.23 -26.08 -17.78
N HIS A 589 -4.99 -24.85 -17.30
CA HIS A 589 -4.75 -23.68 -18.14
C HIS A 589 -3.53 -23.87 -19.04
N ALA A 590 -2.45 -24.48 -18.53
CA ALA A 590 -1.27 -24.81 -19.31
C ALA A 590 -1.58 -25.79 -20.44
N LEU A 591 -2.26 -26.89 -20.13
CA LEU A 591 -2.69 -27.90 -21.12
C LEU A 591 -3.61 -27.26 -22.17
N SER A 592 -4.64 -26.52 -21.75
CA SER A 592 -5.56 -25.83 -22.66
C SER A 592 -4.82 -24.86 -23.60
N LEU A 593 -3.86 -24.09 -23.10
CA LEU A 593 -3.10 -23.14 -23.91
C LEU A 593 -2.18 -23.84 -24.93
N VAL A 594 -1.47 -24.90 -24.51
CA VAL A 594 -0.54 -25.67 -25.36
C VAL A 594 -1.27 -26.49 -26.43
N ASP A 595 -2.47 -26.99 -26.12
CA ASP A 595 -3.35 -27.70 -27.04
C ASP A 595 -3.97 -26.77 -28.10
N MET A 596 -4.49 -25.61 -27.66
CA MET A 596 -5.20 -24.67 -28.52
C MET A 596 -4.25 -23.86 -29.43
N ILE A 597 -3.09 -23.44 -28.92
CA ILE A 597 -2.13 -22.60 -29.64
C ILE A 597 -0.99 -23.47 -30.16
N VAL A 598 -1.25 -24.18 -31.26
CA VAL A 598 -0.30 -25.12 -31.88
C VAL A 598 0.98 -24.43 -32.34
N LYS A 599 0.89 -23.20 -32.86
CA LYS A 599 2.00 -22.27 -33.17
C LYS A 599 1.50 -20.85 -32.95
N THR A 600 2.33 -19.96 -32.40
CA THR A 600 1.93 -18.56 -32.19
C THR A 600 1.91 -17.75 -33.50
N LYS A 601 1.12 -16.67 -33.52
CA LYS A 601 0.80 -15.84 -34.70
C LYS A 601 0.98 -14.34 -34.49
N LYS A 602 1.00 -13.86 -33.23
CA LYS A 602 1.12 -12.42 -32.90
C LYS A 602 2.24 -12.11 -31.92
N ILE A 603 2.57 -13.04 -31.03
CA ILE A 603 3.75 -12.94 -30.15
C ILE A 603 4.66 -14.16 -30.33
N THR A 604 5.92 -14.06 -29.88
CA THR A 604 6.84 -15.21 -29.89
C THR A 604 6.47 -16.23 -28.82
N GLU A 605 6.81 -17.50 -29.02
CA GLU A 605 6.66 -18.52 -27.97
C GLU A 605 7.42 -18.14 -26.69
N ARG A 606 8.61 -17.53 -26.85
CA ARG A 606 9.41 -16.96 -25.74
C ARG A 606 8.64 -15.92 -24.91
N LYS A 607 7.65 -15.24 -25.49
CA LYS A 607 6.78 -14.29 -24.80
C LYS A 607 5.53 -14.98 -24.22
N LEU A 608 4.85 -15.83 -24.98
CA LEU A 608 3.63 -16.53 -24.52
C LEU A 608 3.91 -17.58 -23.44
N PHE A 609 4.77 -18.56 -23.75
CA PHE A 609 5.16 -19.66 -22.86
C PHE A 609 6.39 -19.32 -22.02
N GLY A 610 6.63 -18.02 -21.83
CA GLY A 610 7.83 -17.48 -21.19
C GLY A 610 7.71 -17.31 -19.68
N GLN A 611 8.45 -16.34 -19.15
CA GLN A 611 8.59 -16.10 -17.72
C GLN A 611 7.25 -16.02 -16.96
N TYR A 612 6.27 -15.26 -17.44
CA TYR A 612 4.98 -15.12 -16.76
C TYR A 612 4.17 -16.43 -16.73
N PHE A 613 4.23 -17.22 -17.81
CA PHE A 613 3.57 -18.52 -17.91
C PHE A 613 4.23 -19.54 -16.97
N HIS A 614 5.55 -19.67 -17.04
CA HIS A 614 6.33 -20.53 -16.15
C HIS A 614 6.14 -20.18 -14.67
N ALA A 615 6.25 -18.90 -14.30
CA ALA A 615 6.06 -18.44 -12.94
C ALA A 615 4.63 -18.74 -12.44
N LEU A 616 3.61 -18.57 -13.28
CA LEU A 616 2.23 -18.87 -12.93
C LEU A 616 1.96 -20.38 -12.75
N ILE A 617 2.62 -21.24 -13.52
CA ILE A 617 2.34 -22.68 -13.56
C ILE A 617 3.15 -23.46 -12.53
N ASP A 618 4.47 -23.30 -12.52
CA ASP A 618 5.37 -24.11 -11.69
C ASP A 618 5.69 -23.43 -10.34
N HIS A 619 5.57 -22.11 -10.24
CA HIS A 619 6.02 -21.38 -9.05
C HIS A 619 4.88 -20.82 -8.19
N ALA A 620 3.80 -20.29 -8.78
CA ALA A 620 2.69 -19.72 -8.01
C ALA A 620 2.00 -20.77 -7.10
N PRO A 621 1.71 -22.01 -7.55
CA PRO A 621 1.14 -23.04 -6.67
C PRO A 621 2.09 -23.48 -5.55
N GLN A 622 3.41 -23.43 -5.79
CA GLN A 622 4.43 -23.80 -4.81
C GLN A 622 4.64 -22.72 -3.75
N GLN A 623 4.69 -21.45 -4.15
CA GLN A 623 4.75 -20.32 -3.24
C GLN A 623 3.46 -20.21 -2.40
N PHE A 624 2.30 -20.51 -3.00
CA PHE A 624 1.01 -20.54 -2.30
C PHE A 624 0.87 -21.67 -1.27
N ARG A 625 1.74 -22.70 -1.28
CA ARG A 625 1.80 -23.69 -0.20
C ARG A 625 2.22 -23.02 1.11
N ILE A 626 3.32 -22.25 1.10
CA ILE A 626 3.95 -21.72 2.32
C ILE A 626 3.50 -20.32 2.76
N MET A 627 3.00 -19.48 1.85
CA MET A 627 2.48 -18.13 2.14
C MET A 627 1.26 -17.84 1.25
N ASP A 628 0.41 -16.87 1.61
CA ASP A 628 -0.53 -16.35 0.60
C ASP A 628 0.22 -15.53 -0.47
N LEU A 629 -0.31 -15.53 -1.69
CA LEU A 629 0.32 -14.79 -2.78
C LEU A 629 0.04 -13.29 -2.72
N SER A 630 -1.02 -12.84 -2.03
CA SER A 630 -1.36 -11.42 -1.94
C SER A 630 -0.36 -10.62 -1.11
N ALA A 631 0.33 -11.22 -0.14
CA ALA A 631 1.46 -10.62 0.57
C ALA A 631 2.69 -10.37 -0.34
N ALA A 632 2.87 -11.20 -1.38
CA ALA A 632 3.95 -11.08 -2.36
C ALA A 632 3.69 -10.03 -3.46
N ASN A 633 2.46 -9.51 -3.56
CA ASN A 633 2.04 -8.50 -4.54
C ASN A 633 2.69 -7.13 -4.31
N ALA A 634 3.00 -6.41 -5.39
CA ALA A 634 3.68 -5.11 -5.36
C ALA A 634 2.78 -3.85 -5.51
N GLU A 635 1.44 -3.96 -5.47
CA GLU A 635 0.56 -2.81 -5.76
C GLU A 635 0.75 -1.61 -4.79
N ASP A 636 1.07 -1.87 -3.53
CA ASP A 636 1.21 -0.82 -2.51
C ASP A 636 2.59 -0.15 -2.60
N GLU A 637 3.60 -0.92 -2.99
CA GLU A 637 4.95 -0.50 -3.32
C GLU A 637 4.99 0.38 -4.60
N GLU A 638 4.34 -0.06 -5.68
CA GLU A 638 4.13 0.76 -6.89
C GLU A 638 3.41 2.06 -6.57
N ARG A 639 2.38 2.03 -5.71
CA ARG A 639 1.66 3.24 -5.31
C ARG A 639 2.54 4.20 -4.49
N CYS A 640 3.48 3.68 -3.69
CA CYS A 640 4.52 4.46 -3.02
C CYS A 640 5.52 5.08 -4.03
N PHE A 641 5.96 4.32 -5.04
CA PHE A 641 6.79 4.84 -6.13
C PHE A 641 6.07 5.92 -6.96
N CYS A 642 4.81 5.71 -7.34
CA CYS A 642 4.00 6.70 -8.04
C CYS A 642 3.87 8.01 -7.25
N PHE A 643 3.75 7.95 -5.91
CA PHE A 643 3.78 9.14 -5.07
C PHE A 643 5.11 9.89 -5.17
N MET A 644 6.25 9.20 -5.13
CA MET A 644 7.57 9.82 -5.33
C MET A 644 7.75 10.40 -6.74
N LYS A 645 7.27 9.71 -7.78
CA LYS A 645 7.23 10.20 -9.19
C LYS A 645 6.29 11.42 -9.35
N ALA A 646 5.32 11.62 -8.46
CA ALA A 646 4.51 12.85 -8.37
C ALA A 646 5.20 13.97 -7.57
N VAL A 647 5.91 13.64 -6.47
CA VAL A 647 6.68 14.61 -5.68
C VAL A 647 7.76 15.29 -6.52
N SER A 648 8.52 14.53 -7.32
CA SER A 648 9.56 15.06 -8.19
C SER A 648 9.02 16.00 -9.28
N LYS A 649 7.90 15.64 -9.93
CA LYS A 649 7.16 16.50 -10.88
C LYS A 649 6.71 17.83 -10.27
N HIS A 650 6.57 17.91 -8.94
CA HIS A 650 6.18 19.10 -8.20
C HIS A 650 7.30 19.72 -7.34
N THR A 651 8.55 19.35 -7.59
CA THR A 651 9.73 19.96 -6.97
C THR A 651 10.34 21.00 -7.91
N SER A 652 10.49 22.24 -7.44
CA SER A 652 10.87 23.41 -8.27
C SER A 652 12.34 23.42 -8.73
N ASN A 653 13.16 22.50 -8.23
CA ASN A 653 14.52 22.24 -8.70
C ASN A 653 14.68 20.73 -8.85
N ARG A 654 14.90 20.24 -10.08
CA ARG A 654 15.05 18.81 -10.40
C ARG A 654 16.45 18.25 -10.09
N HIS A 655 17.34 19.02 -9.46
CA HIS A 655 18.63 18.52 -8.98
C HIS A 655 18.44 17.26 -8.11
N PRO A 656 19.12 16.13 -8.37
CA PRO A 656 18.79 14.83 -7.76
C PRO A 656 18.76 14.85 -6.23
N GLU A 657 19.74 15.48 -5.59
CA GLU A 657 19.78 15.63 -4.12
C GLU A 657 18.51 16.31 -3.57
N ASN A 658 17.98 17.31 -4.28
CA ASN A 658 16.74 17.98 -3.90
C ASN A 658 15.52 17.07 -4.12
N VAL A 659 15.52 16.23 -5.16
CA VAL A 659 14.45 15.23 -5.39
C VAL A 659 14.44 14.20 -4.26
N LEU A 660 15.59 13.58 -3.96
CA LEU A 660 15.75 12.60 -2.87
C LEU A 660 15.25 13.17 -1.52
N THR A 661 15.73 14.36 -1.18
CA THR A 661 15.41 15.03 0.10
C THR A 661 13.94 15.45 0.17
N ASN A 662 13.32 15.91 -0.94
CA ASN A 662 11.89 16.22 -0.98
C ASN A 662 11.01 14.96 -0.91
N CYS A 663 11.42 13.85 -1.51
CA CYS A 663 10.71 12.58 -1.40
C CYS A 663 10.64 12.11 0.06
N PHE A 664 11.79 12.02 0.73
CA PHE A 664 11.88 11.58 2.13
C PHE A 664 11.02 12.46 3.07
N LEU A 665 11.09 13.79 2.95
CA LEU A 665 10.26 14.70 3.74
C LEU A 665 8.77 14.56 3.43
N ARG A 666 8.39 14.51 2.15
CA ARG A 666 6.96 14.49 1.77
C ARG A 666 6.29 13.15 2.03
N LEU A 667 7.01 12.04 2.02
CA LEU A 667 6.51 10.74 2.47
C LEU A 667 6.06 10.79 3.93
N GLN A 668 6.88 11.35 4.82
CA GLN A 668 6.55 11.53 6.24
C GLN A 668 5.32 12.43 6.43
N VAL A 669 5.31 13.61 5.80
CA VAL A 669 4.17 14.54 5.83
C VAL A 669 2.90 13.91 5.25
N HIS A 670 3.02 13.01 4.26
CA HIS A 670 1.88 12.32 3.65
C HIS A 670 1.30 11.25 4.56
N ASP A 671 2.12 10.45 5.25
CA ASP A 671 1.63 9.46 6.21
C ASP A 671 0.80 10.11 7.33
N ASP A 672 1.29 11.23 7.90
CA ASP A 672 0.56 11.99 8.92
C ASP A 672 -0.76 12.61 8.39
N TRP A 673 -0.88 12.81 7.08
CA TRP A 673 -2.10 13.29 6.42
C TRP A 673 -3.06 12.15 6.06
N ASP A 674 -2.56 10.99 5.61
CA ASP A 674 -3.35 9.84 5.20
C ASP A 674 -4.00 9.11 6.38
N GLU A 675 -3.42 9.20 7.59
CA GLU A 675 -4.10 8.85 8.86
C GLU A 675 -5.48 9.56 9.01
N ASN A 676 -5.76 10.61 8.22
CA ASN A 676 -7.03 11.33 8.20
C ASN A 676 -7.92 11.10 6.95
N ILE A 677 -7.49 10.41 5.89
CA ILE A 677 -8.25 10.33 4.59
C ILE A 677 -8.21 8.95 3.88
N GLY A 678 -8.55 7.87 4.58
CA GLY A 678 -8.73 6.55 3.95
C GLY A 678 -10.03 6.43 3.13
N SER A 679 -9.97 6.35 1.78
CA SER A 679 -11.19 6.07 0.97
C SER A 679 -11.02 5.45 -0.44
N ILE A 680 -9.87 5.55 -1.11
CA ILE A 680 -9.77 5.18 -2.56
C ILE A 680 -9.63 3.67 -2.79
N GLN A 681 -8.59 3.03 -2.23
CA GLN A 681 -8.23 1.60 -2.46
C GLN A 681 -9.42 0.63 -2.26
N LYS A 682 -10.26 0.90 -1.25
CA LYS A 682 -11.43 0.08 -0.92
C LYS A 682 -12.50 0.05 -2.03
N ASN A 683 -12.50 0.99 -2.97
CA ASN A 683 -13.47 0.97 -4.06
C ASN A 683 -13.04 0.01 -5.18
N GLU A 684 -11.77 0.03 -5.58
CA GLU A 684 -11.27 -0.72 -6.75
C GLU A 684 -11.25 -2.24 -6.50
N LYS A 685 -10.71 -2.70 -5.35
CA LYS A 685 -10.75 -4.13 -4.97
C LYS A 685 -12.19 -4.65 -4.86
N ASN A 686 -13.11 -3.85 -4.31
CA ASN A 686 -14.53 -4.21 -4.20
C ASN A 686 -15.23 -4.34 -5.57
N GLU A 687 -14.85 -3.56 -6.58
CA GLU A 687 -15.42 -3.68 -7.93
C GLU A 687 -15.02 -5.00 -8.60
N ILE A 688 -13.73 -5.36 -8.55
CA ILE A 688 -13.23 -6.62 -9.12
C ILE A 688 -13.92 -7.82 -8.45
N SER A 689 -14.01 -7.83 -7.11
CA SER A 689 -14.68 -8.90 -6.36
C SER A 689 -16.15 -9.07 -6.77
N LYS A 690 -16.94 -7.98 -6.85
CA LYS A 690 -18.35 -8.04 -7.28
C LYS A 690 -18.53 -8.69 -8.65
N HIS A 691 -17.65 -8.37 -9.61
CA HIS A 691 -17.71 -8.95 -10.94
C HIS A 691 -17.29 -10.43 -10.92
N ALA A 692 -16.31 -10.81 -10.08
CA ALA A 692 -15.87 -12.20 -9.93
C ALA A 692 -16.94 -13.11 -9.31
N GLU A 693 -17.79 -12.59 -8.41
CA GLU A 693 -18.97 -13.33 -7.90
C GLU A 693 -19.91 -13.82 -9.03
N LEU A 694 -19.95 -13.15 -10.19
CA LEU A 694 -20.78 -13.54 -11.33
C LEU A 694 -20.23 -14.77 -12.09
N LEU A 695 -18.94 -15.08 -11.90
CA LEU A 695 -18.29 -16.25 -12.50
C LEU A 695 -18.45 -17.49 -11.61
N LYS A 696 -18.40 -17.32 -10.27
CA LYS A 696 -18.39 -18.43 -9.29
C LYS A 696 -19.43 -19.53 -9.50
N PRO A 697 -20.71 -19.27 -9.87
CA PRO A 697 -21.70 -20.33 -10.10
C PRO A 697 -21.39 -21.32 -11.23
N ARG A 698 -20.31 -21.10 -11.99
CA ARG A 698 -19.83 -21.99 -13.07
C ARG A 698 -18.77 -22.98 -12.58
N ARG A 699 -18.10 -22.67 -11.46
CA ARG A 699 -16.96 -23.41 -10.94
C ARG A 699 -17.40 -24.75 -10.35
N LYS A 700 -16.52 -25.74 -10.53
CA LYS A 700 -16.68 -27.15 -10.16
C LYS A 700 -15.29 -27.74 -9.95
N ASN A 701 -15.23 -28.85 -9.24
CA ASN A 701 -14.08 -29.77 -9.17
C ASN A 701 -13.35 -29.90 -10.52
N THR A 702 -12.02 -29.80 -10.55
CA THR A 702 -11.25 -29.92 -11.79
C THR A 702 -11.37 -31.33 -12.37
N LEU A 703 -11.73 -31.43 -13.66
CA LEU A 703 -11.78 -32.67 -14.43
C LEU A 703 -10.69 -32.64 -15.51
N PHE A 704 -9.76 -33.58 -15.45
CA PHE A 704 -8.81 -33.85 -16.53
C PHE A 704 -9.35 -34.99 -17.40
N SER A 705 -9.78 -34.67 -18.61
CA SER A 705 -10.36 -35.67 -19.52
C SER A 705 -9.31 -36.69 -19.98
N PHE A 706 -9.72 -37.95 -20.20
CA PHE A 706 -8.79 -39.00 -20.64
C PHE A 706 -8.00 -38.60 -21.89
N HIS A 707 -8.64 -37.90 -22.84
CA HIS A 707 -7.99 -37.41 -24.06
C HIS A 707 -6.78 -36.46 -23.79
N LEU A 708 -6.92 -35.52 -22.84
CA LEU A 708 -5.82 -34.63 -22.49
C LEU A 708 -4.67 -35.39 -21.80
N LEU A 709 -5.00 -36.39 -20.98
CA LEU A 709 -3.99 -37.20 -20.30
C LEU A 709 -3.25 -38.12 -21.28
N GLU A 710 -3.97 -38.76 -22.20
CA GLU A 710 -3.41 -39.58 -23.29
C GLU A 710 -2.47 -38.77 -24.20
N LYS A 711 -2.79 -37.49 -24.43
CA LYS A 711 -1.96 -36.58 -25.23
C LYS A 711 -0.73 -36.03 -24.49
N TYR A 712 -0.80 -35.86 -23.17
CA TYR A 712 0.27 -35.22 -22.37
C TYR A 712 0.77 -36.11 -21.19
N PRO A 713 1.20 -37.36 -21.44
CA PRO A 713 1.49 -38.36 -20.41
C PRO A 713 2.60 -37.96 -19.43
N LYS A 714 3.71 -37.39 -19.94
CA LYS A 714 4.85 -36.97 -19.11
C LYS A 714 4.49 -35.78 -18.22
N ALA A 715 3.82 -34.77 -18.80
CA ALA A 715 3.40 -33.58 -18.05
C ALA A 715 2.37 -33.92 -16.97
N TRP A 716 1.49 -34.89 -17.21
CA TRP A 716 0.55 -35.41 -16.20
C TRP A 716 1.27 -35.98 -14.98
N GLN A 717 2.32 -36.80 -15.18
CA GLN A 717 3.11 -37.31 -14.06
C GLN A 717 3.82 -36.18 -13.31
N CYS A 718 4.44 -35.22 -14.02
CA CYS A 718 5.12 -34.10 -13.38
C CYS A 718 4.16 -33.22 -12.56
N HIS A 719 2.90 -33.07 -12.98
CA HIS A 719 1.85 -32.45 -12.16
C HIS A 719 1.56 -33.26 -10.89
N LEU A 720 1.33 -34.57 -11.02
CA LEU A 720 1.09 -35.46 -9.86
C LEU A 720 2.24 -35.43 -8.83
N GLN A 721 3.49 -35.29 -9.30
CA GLN A 721 4.69 -35.10 -8.47
C GLN A 721 4.72 -33.79 -7.67
N ARG A 722 3.87 -32.79 -8.02
CA ARG A 722 3.72 -31.53 -7.26
C ARG A 722 2.59 -31.55 -6.23
N ILE A 723 1.77 -32.61 -6.22
CA ILE A 723 0.64 -32.82 -5.28
C ILE A 723 0.58 -34.22 -4.59
N PRO A 724 1.69 -34.95 -4.32
CA PRO A 724 1.64 -36.30 -3.76
C PRO A 724 0.99 -36.41 -2.37
N ASP A 725 1.04 -35.32 -1.59
CA ASP A 725 0.32 -35.12 -0.33
C ASP A 725 -1.21 -35.18 -0.51
N PHE A 726 -1.72 -34.62 -1.60
CA PHE A 726 -3.14 -34.70 -1.95
C PHE A 726 -3.53 -36.07 -2.55
N LEU A 727 -2.59 -36.76 -3.21
CA LEU A 727 -2.80 -38.13 -3.69
C LEU A 727 -2.86 -39.12 -2.52
N GLN A 728 -2.03 -38.93 -1.49
CA GLN A 728 -2.05 -39.74 -0.26
C GLN A 728 -3.42 -39.68 0.44
N MET A 729 -4.06 -38.51 0.46
CA MET A 729 -5.42 -38.33 0.99
C MET A 729 -6.54 -38.76 0.02
N LYS A 730 -6.18 -39.30 -1.16
CA LYS A 730 -7.10 -39.68 -2.24
C LYS A 730 -8.08 -38.55 -2.60
N ALA A 731 -7.57 -37.33 -2.78
CA ALA A 731 -8.35 -36.14 -3.14
C ALA A 731 -8.90 -36.16 -4.59
N TRP A 732 -9.04 -37.35 -5.20
CA TRP A 732 -9.38 -37.57 -6.60
C TRP A 732 -10.22 -38.85 -6.78
N GLN A 733 -10.98 -38.92 -7.87
CA GLN A 733 -11.65 -40.14 -8.33
C GLN A 733 -11.64 -40.25 -9.86
N GLU A 734 -11.62 -41.48 -10.37
CA GLU A 734 -11.84 -41.76 -11.79
C GLU A 734 -13.36 -41.71 -12.09
N VAL A 735 -13.73 -40.98 -13.14
CA VAL A 735 -15.10 -40.84 -13.65
C VAL A 735 -15.14 -41.21 -15.12
N ALA A 736 -16.34 -41.40 -15.70
CA ALA A 736 -16.49 -41.90 -17.08
C ALA A 736 -15.77 -41.07 -18.16
N GLU A 737 -15.50 -39.78 -17.91
CA GLU A 737 -14.89 -38.84 -18.85
C GLU A 737 -13.40 -38.56 -18.56
N GLY A 738 -12.87 -38.95 -17.40
CA GLY A 738 -11.50 -38.63 -16.98
C GLY A 738 -11.26 -38.78 -15.48
N ILE A 739 -10.28 -38.04 -14.94
CA ILE A 739 -9.97 -38.01 -13.50
C ILE A 739 -10.41 -36.66 -12.92
N MET A 740 -11.23 -36.70 -11.87
CA MET A 740 -11.78 -35.52 -11.20
C MET A 740 -11.17 -35.34 -9.80
N PHE A 741 -10.73 -34.12 -9.48
CA PHE A 741 -10.20 -33.75 -8.18
C PHE A 741 -11.22 -33.00 -7.34
N HIS A 742 -11.33 -33.31 -6.06
CA HIS A 742 -12.27 -32.70 -5.12
C HIS A 742 -11.81 -31.30 -4.64
N ASP A 743 -11.28 -30.50 -5.55
CA ASP A 743 -10.62 -29.21 -5.27
C ASP A 743 -11.57 -28.02 -5.15
N HIS A 744 -12.88 -28.24 -5.32
CA HIS A 744 -13.91 -27.22 -5.16
C HIS A 744 -14.86 -27.54 -3.99
N ASP A 745 -15.26 -28.80 -3.82
CA ASP A 745 -16.31 -29.19 -2.87
C ASP A 745 -15.75 -29.60 -1.49
N ASP A 746 -16.48 -29.31 -0.42
CA ASP A 746 -16.07 -29.57 0.99
C ASP A 746 -16.31 -31.02 1.44
N VAL A 747 -15.80 -31.99 0.67
CA VAL A 747 -16.13 -33.43 0.82
C VAL A 747 -15.00 -34.25 1.46
N ILE A 748 -13.76 -33.73 1.49
CA ILE A 748 -12.56 -34.49 1.89
C ILE A 748 -11.74 -33.69 2.92
N ASP A 749 -11.25 -34.38 3.96
CA ASP A 749 -10.25 -33.86 4.88
C ASP A 749 -8.89 -33.75 4.17
N PHE A 750 -8.37 -32.53 4.09
CA PHE A 750 -7.10 -32.23 3.42
C PHE A 750 -5.90 -32.24 4.39
N PRO A 751 -4.65 -32.43 3.90
CA PRO A 751 -3.47 -32.19 4.73
C PRO A 751 -3.46 -30.74 5.21
N ARG A 752 -2.84 -30.42 6.36
CA ARG A 752 -2.70 -29.01 6.79
C ARG A 752 -1.73 -28.28 5.84
N PRO A 753 -1.95 -27.00 5.52
CA PRO A 753 -0.94 -26.22 4.80
C PRO A 753 0.32 -26.09 5.65
N HIS A 754 1.49 -26.33 5.07
CA HIS A 754 2.74 -25.86 5.67
C HIS A 754 2.80 -24.33 5.63
N HIS A 755 3.62 -23.72 6.49
CA HIS A 755 3.74 -22.26 6.57
C HIS A 755 5.21 -21.84 6.47
N PHE A 756 5.48 -20.61 6.03
CA PHE A 756 6.87 -20.10 5.94
C PHE A 756 7.59 -20.18 7.29
N ARG A 757 6.88 -19.96 8.41
CA ARG A 757 7.30 -20.23 9.80
C ARG A 757 8.11 -21.53 10.00
N SER A 758 7.76 -22.61 9.30
CA SER A 758 8.38 -23.93 9.48
C SER A 758 9.04 -24.48 8.21
N SER A 759 8.54 -24.15 7.02
CA SER A 759 9.01 -24.61 5.71
C SER A 759 9.77 -23.51 4.94
N SER A 760 10.17 -23.82 3.70
CA SER A 760 10.73 -22.90 2.68
C SER A 760 10.46 -23.51 1.30
N LEU A 761 10.57 -22.76 0.21
CA LEU A 761 10.28 -23.25 -1.14
C LEU A 761 11.12 -24.49 -1.51
N LYS A 762 12.39 -24.50 -1.10
CA LYS A 762 13.29 -25.67 -1.30
C LYS A 762 12.94 -26.83 -0.36
N LYS A 763 12.57 -26.57 0.90
CA LYS A 763 12.13 -27.62 1.84
C LYS A 763 10.83 -28.28 1.39
N GLU A 764 9.86 -27.49 0.95
CA GLU A 764 8.58 -27.97 0.41
C GLU A 764 8.80 -28.87 -0.82
N TYR A 765 9.66 -28.44 -1.76
CA TYR A 765 10.00 -29.26 -2.93
C TYR A 765 10.64 -30.61 -2.56
N VAL A 766 11.59 -30.60 -1.62
CA VAL A 766 12.24 -31.83 -1.12
C VAL A 766 11.25 -32.73 -0.38
N GLU A 767 10.34 -32.16 0.42
CA GLU A 767 9.31 -32.92 1.14
C GLU A 767 8.30 -33.57 0.18
N LEU A 768 7.87 -32.87 -0.88
CA LEU A 768 7.01 -33.46 -1.91
C LEU A 768 7.73 -34.57 -2.68
N LYS A 769 9.01 -34.39 -3.05
CA LYS A 769 9.85 -35.45 -3.65
C LYS A 769 9.99 -36.67 -2.71
N ARG A 770 10.09 -36.44 -1.40
CA ARG A 770 10.09 -37.50 -0.36
C ARG A 770 8.75 -38.24 -0.25
N ILE A 771 7.62 -37.52 -0.27
CA ILE A 771 6.28 -38.14 -0.19
C ILE A 771 5.99 -38.92 -1.47
N TRP A 772 6.30 -38.39 -2.67
CA TRP A 772 6.15 -39.10 -3.94
C TRP A 772 6.92 -40.43 -3.94
N ASN A 773 8.18 -40.43 -3.51
CA ASN A 773 9.02 -41.63 -3.44
C ASN A 773 8.54 -42.66 -2.39
N ALA A 774 7.60 -42.31 -1.51
CA ALA A 774 7.01 -43.18 -0.50
C ALA A 774 5.52 -43.49 -0.73
N LEU A 775 4.93 -43.00 -1.82
CA LEU A 775 3.50 -43.10 -2.11
C LEU A 775 3.15 -44.49 -2.66
N ASP A 776 2.06 -45.09 -2.17
CA ASP A 776 1.55 -46.33 -2.76
C ASP A 776 1.00 -46.08 -4.17
N ASN A 777 1.37 -46.96 -5.09
CA ASN A 777 0.87 -47.00 -6.47
C ASN A 777 -0.66 -47.09 -6.55
N SER A 778 -1.33 -47.61 -5.52
CA SER A 778 -2.81 -47.65 -5.46
C SER A 778 -3.48 -46.28 -5.27
N LEU A 779 -2.72 -45.28 -4.82
CA LEU A 779 -3.18 -43.91 -4.56
C LEU A 779 -2.86 -42.94 -5.71
N ILE A 780 -2.10 -43.39 -6.71
CA ILE A 780 -1.75 -42.64 -7.91
C ILE A 780 -2.84 -42.87 -8.98
N PRO A 781 -3.39 -41.82 -9.63
CA PRO A 781 -4.38 -41.98 -10.68
C PRO A 781 -3.88 -42.84 -11.86
N SER A 782 -4.46 -44.03 -12.03
CA SER A 782 -4.03 -45.00 -13.05
C SER A 782 -4.47 -44.60 -14.45
N PHE A 783 -3.51 -44.20 -15.28
CA PHE A 783 -3.80 -43.51 -16.54
C PHE A 783 -3.70 -44.38 -17.81
N VAL A 784 -2.74 -45.30 -17.94
CA VAL A 784 -2.39 -45.86 -19.27
C VAL A 784 -3.07 -47.19 -19.63
N LYS A 785 -3.67 -47.18 -20.82
CA LYS A 785 -4.17 -48.34 -21.59
C LYS A 785 -3.40 -48.38 -22.92
N ILE A 786 -2.40 -49.26 -23.06
CA ILE A 786 -1.74 -49.48 -24.36
C ILE A 786 -2.59 -50.43 -25.20
N PHE A 787 -2.96 -50.01 -26.41
CA PHE A 787 -3.56 -50.90 -27.40
C PHE A 787 -2.46 -51.70 -28.11
N ASP A 788 -2.53 -53.02 -28.01
CA ASP A 788 -1.74 -53.94 -28.83
C ASP A 788 -2.59 -54.42 -30.02
N CYS A 789 -1.99 -54.51 -31.21
CA CYS A 789 -2.66 -54.85 -32.47
C CYS A 789 -2.93 -56.37 -32.59
N GLY A 790 -3.38 -56.99 -31.50
CA GLY A 790 -3.25 -58.43 -31.24
C GLY A 790 -4.41 -59.10 -30.48
N LYS A 791 -5.65 -58.57 -30.56
CA LYS A 791 -6.90 -59.22 -30.08
C LYS A 791 -7.01 -59.59 -28.57
N GLN A 792 -6.10 -59.17 -27.70
CA GLN A 792 -6.29 -59.27 -26.24
C GLN A 792 -5.94 -57.96 -25.52
N MET A 793 -6.86 -57.46 -24.69
CA MET A 793 -6.57 -56.34 -23.79
C MET A 793 -5.61 -56.79 -22.69
N LYS A 794 -4.45 -56.14 -22.59
CA LYS A 794 -3.58 -56.20 -21.41
C LYS A 794 -3.36 -54.80 -20.86
N LEU A 795 -3.72 -54.58 -19.60
CA LEU A 795 -3.50 -53.32 -18.92
C LEU A 795 -1.99 -53.14 -18.66
N LYS A 796 -1.38 -52.14 -19.31
CA LYS A 796 0.00 -51.71 -19.05
C LYS A 796 0.00 -50.27 -18.54
N SER A 797 -0.08 -50.14 -17.21
CA SER A 797 0.19 -48.88 -16.52
C SER A 797 1.63 -48.43 -16.82
N LEU A 798 1.82 -47.23 -17.38
CA LEU A 798 3.13 -46.57 -17.36
C LEU A 798 3.43 -46.17 -15.92
N ARG A 799 4.14 -47.04 -15.22
CA ARG A 799 4.85 -46.72 -13.99
C ARG A 799 6.25 -46.29 -14.38
N PHE A 800 6.47 -44.99 -14.47
CA PHE A 800 7.81 -44.46 -14.28
C PHE A 800 8.08 -44.53 -12.78
N SER A 801 8.92 -45.47 -12.35
CA SER A 801 9.10 -45.86 -10.94
C SER A 801 9.83 -44.82 -10.07
N GLU A 802 10.21 -43.69 -10.66
CA GLU A 802 11.14 -42.72 -10.09
C GLU A 802 10.62 -41.29 -10.30
N PHE A 803 11.18 -40.34 -9.55
CA PHE A 803 11.00 -38.91 -9.79
C PHE A 803 11.82 -38.53 -11.04
N VAL A 804 11.22 -38.74 -12.22
CA VAL A 804 11.84 -38.78 -13.55
C VAL A 804 13.06 -37.86 -13.72
N ASP A 805 14.26 -38.44 -13.78
CA ASP A 805 15.40 -37.78 -14.41
C ASP A 805 15.20 -37.83 -15.93
N LEU A 806 15.09 -36.65 -16.55
CA LEU A 806 14.84 -36.52 -17.98
C LEU A 806 16.10 -36.71 -18.83
N ASP A 807 17.28 -36.68 -18.21
CA ASP A 807 18.58 -36.67 -18.91
C ASP A 807 19.06 -38.08 -19.31
N GLY A 808 18.42 -39.15 -18.80
CA GLY A 808 18.77 -40.54 -19.10
C GLY A 808 17.80 -41.31 -20.00
N ILE A 809 16.70 -40.70 -20.47
CA ILE A 809 15.59 -41.43 -21.11
C ILE A 809 15.28 -40.90 -22.52
N PHE A 810 16.00 -41.51 -23.47
CA PHE A 810 15.75 -41.62 -24.92
C PHE A 810 16.11 -40.44 -25.83
N GLU A 811 17.16 -40.66 -26.61
CA GLU A 811 17.48 -39.98 -27.89
C GLU A 811 16.60 -40.50 -29.06
N GLU A 812 15.90 -41.61 -28.89
CA GLU A 812 15.08 -42.23 -29.94
C GLU A 812 13.58 -41.93 -29.78
N SER A 813 12.84 -41.89 -30.90
CA SER A 813 11.36 -41.77 -31.01
C SER A 813 10.73 -40.38 -30.78
N PHE A 814 11.35 -39.32 -31.28
CA PHE A 814 10.60 -38.50 -32.23
C PHE A 814 10.85 -39.07 -33.63
N GLY A 815 9.78 -39.32 -34.39
CA GLY A 815 9.90 -39.80 -35.77
C GLY A 815 10.39 -38.69 -36.70
N GLU A 816 11.15 -39.07 -37.72
CA GLU A 816 11.60 -38.17 -38.78
C GLU A 816 10.38 -37.54 -39.47
N LEU A 817 10.12 -36.26 -39.20
CA LEU A 817 9.48 -35.41 -40.18
C LEU A 817 10.55 -35.12 -41.23
N VAL A 818 10.42 -35.78 -42.39
CA VAL A 818 11.40 -35.73 -43.47
C VAL A 818 11.65 -34.28 -43.87
N ASP A 819 12.92 -33.89 -43.83
CA ASP A 819 13.41 -32.61 -44.32
C ASP A 819 13.48 -32.68 -45.85
N GLU A 820 12.32 -32.54 -46.52
CA GLU A 820 12.24 -32.53 -47.99
C GLU A 820 12.85 -31.22 -48.52
N SER A 821 14.10 -31.35 -48.96
CA SER A 821 14.95 -30.28 -49.47
C SER A 821 14.42 -29.60 -50.73
N GLU A 822 14.53 -28.27 -50.75
CA GLU A 822 14.72 -27.41 -51.93
C GLU A 822 13.69 -27.52 -53.08
N ASP A 823 12.82 -26.51 -53.18
CA ASP A 823 12.38 -25.96 -54.48
C ASP A 823 12.55 -24.43 -54.46
N GLU A 824 12.89 -23.83 -55.60
CA GLU A 824 13.53 -22.51 -55.66
C GLU A 824 12.55 -21.32 -55.74
N GLY A 825 12.96 -20.19 -55.16
CA GLY A 825 12.58 -18.88 -55.68
C GLY A 825 11.36 -18.17 -55.09
N ARG A 826 11.53 -17.59 -53.89
CA ARG A 826 11.00 -16.24 -53.61
C ARG A 826 11.77 -15.54 -52.49
N ASP A 827 11.93 -14.23 -52.62
CA ASP A 827 12.85 -13.43 -51.80
C ASP A 827 12.44 -13.35 -50.32
N GLU A 828 13.30 -13.83 -49.42
CA GLU A 828 13.25 -13.44 -48.01
C GLU A 828 13.92 -12.06 -47.82
N PRO A 829 13.30 -11.12 -47.08
CA PRO A 829 13.95 -9.87 -46.73
C PRO A 829 15.04 -10.14 -45.68
N SER A 830 16.27 -9.70 -45.94
CA SER A 830 17.42 -10.03 -45.10
C SER A 830 17.28 -9.54 -43.66
N ASP A 831 17.41 -10.46 -42.71
CA ASP A 831 17.52 -10.16 -41.30
C ASP A 831 18.70 -9.21 -41.05
N LYS A 832 18.40 -8.06 -40.45
CA LYS A 832 19.41 -7.22 -39.79
C LYS A 832 19.40 -7.56 -38.31
N GLU A 833 20.58 -7.76 -37.75
CA GLU A 833 20.76 -7.92 -36.30
C GLU A 833 20.22 -6.67 -35.58
N ILE A 834 19.09 -6.83 -34.88
CA ILE A 834 18.55 -5.82 -33.96
C ILE A 834 19.27 -6.00 -32.62
N SER A 835 19.75 -4.91 -32.03
CA SER A 835 20.52 -4.94 -30.79
C SER A 835 19.64 -5.25 -29.57
N ASP A 836 20.27 -5.81 -28.51
CA ASP A 836 19.62 -6.26 -27.27
C ASP A 836 18.85 -5.17 -26.49
N GLU A 837 18.90 -3.90 -26.90
CA GLU A 837 18.28 -2.77 -26.19
C GLU A 837 16.83 -2.47 -26.61
N GLU A 838 16.38 -2.90 -27.81
CA GLU A 838 15.02 -2.61 -28.30
C GLU A 838 13.97 -3.62 -27.78
N LEU A 839 14.35 -4.86 -27.48
CA LEU A 839 13.42 -5.97 -27.16
C LEU A 839 12.73 -5.90 -25.78
N GLN A 840 12.84 -4.79 -25.05
CA GLN A 840 12.07 -4.52 -23.82
C GLN A 840 11.34 -3.15 -23.81
N GLN A 841 11.54 -2.28 -24.79
CA GLN A 841 10.95 -0.93 -24.81
C GLN A 841 9.55 -0.88 -25.46
N ASP A 842 8.64 -1.70 -24.94
CA ASP A 842 7.23 -1.76 -25.41
C ASP A 842 6.25 -1.68 -24.21
N GLY A 843 6.47 -0.62 -23.42
CA GLY A 843 5.87 -0.42 -22.09
C GLY A 843 5.76 1.04 -21.58
N GLU A 844 6.50 2.01 -22.13
CA GLU A 844 6.21 3.44 -21.90
C GLU A 844 5.51 4.03 -23.13
N GLY A 845 4.35 4.68 -22.91
CA GLY A 845 3.66 5.43 -23.96
C GLY A 845 4.35 6.76 -24.25
N ASP A 846 4.41 7.13 -25.53
CA ASP A 846 5.08 8.33 -26.05
C ASP A 846 4.82 9.60 -25.22
N PHE A 847 5.90 10.30 -24.87
CA PHE A 847 5.83 11.66 -24.34
C PHE A 847 6.97 12.57 -24.84
N SER A 848 7.37 12.39 -26.10
CA SER A 848 8.48 13.13 -26.74
C SER A 848 8.21 13.52 -28.20
N GLN A 849 7.15 14.28 -28.44
CA GLN A 849 7.04 15.10 -29.67
C GLN A 849 6.91 16.59 -29.34
N LEU A 850 7.99 17.34 -29.58
CA LEU A 850 7.99 18.63 -30.28
C LEU A 850 9.43 19.17 -30.43
N ALA A 851 9.67 19.88 -31.55
CA ALA A 851 10.90 20.59 -31.92
C ALA A 851 12.13 19.75 -32.35
N GLU A 852 12.05 19.17 -33.56
CA GLU A 852 13.22 19.04 -34.43
C GLU A 852 13.75 20.42 -34.86
N PRO A 853 15.07 20.64 -34.91
CA PRO A 853 15.68 21.75 -35.65
C PRO A 853 16.36 21.25 -36.95
N LEU A 854 15.65 21.44 -38.07
CA LEU A 854 16.11 21.48 -39.46
C LEU A 854 17.62 21.22 -39.73
N THR A 855 17.94 20.11 -40.38
CA THR A 855 19.25 19.90 -41.02
C THR A 855 19.50 20.93 -42.13
N SER A 856 20.55 21.74 -42.02
CA SER A 856 21.09 22.52 -43.14
C SER A 856 22.57 22.20 -43.36
N THR A 857 22.92 21.89 -44.61
CA THR A 857 24.23 21.35 -44.96
C THR A 857 25.33 22.41 -44.98
N ALA A 858 26.44 22.15 -44.27
CA ALA A 858 27.73 22.79 -44.51
C ALA A 858 28.84 21.74 -44.42
N LYS A 859 29.87 21.85 -45.26
CA LYS A 859 31.02 20.93 -45.28
C LYS A 859 32.13 21.44 -44.37
N SER A 860 32.87 20.57 -43.70
CA SER A 860 34.30 20.28 -44.00
C SER A 860 35.16 19.91 -42.78
N ASN A 861 36.20 19.13 -43.08
CA ASN A 861 37.43 18.89 -42.33
C ASN A 861 37.39 17.94 -41.13
N ASP A 862 38.28 16.95 -41.22
CA ASP A 862 38.48 15.82 -40.34
C ASP A 862 39.30 16.20 -39.09
N VAL A 863 38.92 15.61 -37.95
CA VAL A 863 39.82 15.40 -36.80
C VAL A 863 39.49 14.02 -36.24
N GLU A 864 40.46 13.10 -36.28
CA GLU A 864 40.31 11.78 -35.63
C GLU A 864 40.20 11.96 -34.11
N ILE A 865 39.21 11.33 -33.48
CA ILE A 865 39.12 11.19 -32.03
C ILE A 865 39.00 9.69 -31.74
N GLN A 866 39.92 9.20 -30.90
CA GLN A 866 39.97 7.79 -30.50
C GLN A 866 38.87 7.49 -29.47
N ASP A 867 38.19 6.35 -29.62
CA ASP A 867 37.27 5.84 -28.60
C ASP A 867 38.00 5.52 -27.29
N VAL A 868 37.70 6.28 -26.24
CA VAL A 868 38.24 6.04 -24.89
C VAL A 868 37.26 5.17 -24.11
N SER A 869 37.57 3.88 -24.02
CA SER A 869 36.85 2.93 -23.17
C SER A 869 36.97 3.32 -21.69
N MET A 870 35.83 3.41 -20.99
CA MET A 870 35.82 3.76 -19.56
C MET A 870 36.33 2.59 -18.70
N VAL A 871 37.58 2.67 -18.25
CA VAL A 871 38.14 1.78 -17.23
C VAL A 871 37.57 2.15 -15.85
N VAL A 872 36.90 1.20 -15.21
CA VAL A 872 36.39 1.37 -13.83
C VAL A 872 37.54 1.16 -12.84
N ASN A 873 38.10 2.27 -12.34
CA ASN A 873 39.11 2.24 -11.28
C ASN A 873 38.46 2.21 -9.89
N SER A 874 38.59 1.08 -9.18
CA SER A 874 38.18 0.96 -7.78
C SER A 874 39.05 1.83 -6.84
N PRO A 875 38.48 2.54 -5.85
CA PRO A 875 39.28 3.32 -4.89
C PRO A 875 40.11 2.45 -3.93
N GLU A 876 41.42 2.69 -3.84
CA GLU A 876 42.31 1.99 -2.89
C GLU A 876 42.01 2.37 -1.42
N LEU A 877 41.29 1.53 -0.67
CA LEU A 877 41.22 1.64 0.79
C LEU A 877 42.54 1.22 1.46
N LYS A 878 43.46 2.18 1.63
CA LYS A 878 44.75 2.00 2.30
C LYS A 878 44.61 1.81 3.83
N ARG A 879 44.23 0.61 4.24
CA ARG A 879 44.32 0.13 5.65
C ARG A 879 45.79 0.17 6.11
N LYS A 880 46.13 1.12 6.99
CA LYS A 880 47.39 1.04 7.75
C LYS A 880 47.32 -0.12 8.75
N LYS A 881 48.23 -1.09 8.64
CA LYS A 881 48.45 -2.11 9.68
C LYS A 881 49.10 -1.44 10.90
N SER A 882 48.54 -1.66 12.08
CA SER A 882 49.22 -1.53 13.37
C SER A 882 49.37 -2.91 13.97
N ILE A 883 50.60 -3.40 14.10
CA ILE A 883 50.92 -4.68 14.74
C ILE A 883 51.00 -4.44 16.26
N GLU A 884 50.42 -5.34 17.04
CA GLU A 884 50.61 -5.34 18.50
C GLU A 884 52.01 -5.87 18.86
N THR A 885 52.74 -5.12 19.67
CA THR A 885 53.72 -5.68 20.60
C THR A 885 53.54 -5.05 21.97
N SER A 886 53.52 -5.88 23.00
CA SER A 886 53.34 -5.48 24.39
C SER A 886 54.62 -4.87 24.97
N ILE A 887 54.47 -3.98 25.96
CA ILE A 887 55.25 -3.92 27.22
C ILE A 887 54.74 -2.75 28.09
N THR A 888 54.49 -3.04 29.36
CA THR A 888 54.43 -2.11 30.50
C THR A 888 55.51 -2.56 31.51
N PRO A 889 55.91 -1.79 32.55
CA PRO A 889 55.31 -0.57 33.11
C PRO A 889 56.32 0.57 33.47
N SER A 890 55.87 1.55 34.28
CA SER A 890 56.62 2.64 34.95
C SER A 890 57.06 3.84 34.08
N GLY A 891 57.22 5.06 34.60
CA GLY A 891 56.83 5.59 35.94
C GLY A 891 57.40 6.99 36.26
N LYS A 892 56.85 7.64 37.31
CA LYS A 892 57.29 8.89 38.01
C LYS A 892 57.13 10.27 37.32
N GLN A 893 56.12 11.00 37.83
CA GLN A 893 56.18 12.38 38.39
C GLN A 893 57.26 13.39 37.93
N LYS A 894 56.80 14.57 37.46
CA LYS A 894 57.14 15.97 37.88
C LYS A 894 56.63 16.95 36.79
N SER A 895 56.34 18.24 36.98
CA SER A 895 55.81 19.12 38.05
C SER A 895 56.17 20.57 37.67
N ASP A 896 55.23 21.52 37.68
CA ASP A 896 55.43 23.00 37.62
C ASP A 896 56.10 23.61 36.34
N LYS A 897 55.86 24.87 35.91
CA LYS A 897 54.84 25.89 36.25
C LYS A 897 54.72 26.98 35.15
N VAL A 898 53.47 27.40 34.86
CA VAL A 898 52.98 28.79 34.64
C VAL A 898 53.78 29.80 33.79
N LEU A 899 53.16 30.31 32.70
CA LEU A 899 52.85 31.75 32.55
C LEU A 899 51.60 32.00 31.66
N THR A 900 51.10 33.24 31.65
CA THR A 900 49.71 33.65 31.36
C THR A 900 49.43 34.18 29.94
N ASN A 901 48.19 33.99 29.43
CA ASN A 901 47.21 35.04 29.02
C ASN A 901 46.37 34.79 27.74
N LYS A 902 45.05 35.04 27.90
CA LYS A 902 44.03 35.58 26.93
C LYS A 902 43.62 34.81 25.66
N THR A 903 42.30 34.62 25.56
CA THR A 903 41.52 34.38 24.32
C THR A 903 41.46 35.63 23.42
N PRO A 904 41.16 35.45 22.12
CA PRO A 904 39.87 35.93 21.62
C PRO A 904 39.17 35.01 20.59
N THR A 905 37.89 35.31 20.32
CA THR A 905 37.00 34.66 19.33
C THR A 905 37.26 35.09 17.88
N THR A 906 36.95 34.22 16.92
CA THR A 906 36.94 34.53 15.47
C THR A 906 35.55 34.97 14.95
N PRO A 907 35.45 35.76 13.86
CA PRO A 907 34.21 36.41 13.43
C PRO A 907 33.48 35.75 12.24
N PHE A 908 32.22 36.16 12.04
CA PHE A 908 31.45 35.94 10.81
C PHE A 908 31.96 36.83 9.65
N ALA A 909 31.70 36.39 8.41
CA ALA A 909 31.79 37.22 7.20
C ALA A 909 30.42 37.30 6.50
N THR A 910 30.04 38.50 6.06
CA THR A 910 28.76 38.80 5.40
C THR A 910 28.95 38.90 3.89
N LEU A 911 28.00 38.39 3.10
CA LEU A 911 27.91 38.67 1.66
C LEU A 911 26.65 39.49 1.35
N THR A 912 26.89 40.71 0.88
CA THR A 912 25.86 41.65 0.43
C THR A 912 25.54 41.40 -1.05
N ILE A 913 24.27 41.57 -1.45
CA ILE A 913 23.90 41.70 -2.86
C ILE A 913 23.17 43.04 -3.02
N THR A 914 23.56 43.82 -4.03
CA THR A 914 23.07 45.16 -4.31
C THR A 914 21.73 45.16 -5.06
N THR A 915 21.04 46.30 -4.99
CA THR A 915 19.84 46.63 -5.77
C THR A 915 20.18 47.70 -6.80
N ASP A 916 19.74 47.54 -8.04
CA ASP A 916 19.78 48.56 -9.09
C ASP A 916 18.53 48.48 -9.99
N GLU A 917 18.19 49.58 -10.66
CA GLU A 917 16.98 49.78 -11.49
C GLU A 917 17.35 50.56 -12.78
N SER A 918 16.52 50.75 -13.82
CA SER A 918 15.09 50.46 -14.03
C SER A 918 14.80 50.20 -15.53
N CYS A 919 13.57 49.76 -15.88
CA CYS A 919 12.98 49.97 -17.22
C CYS A 919 11.44 49.86 -17.19
N ASP A 920 10.75 50.52 -18.12
CA ASP A 920 9.37 50.98 -17.94
C ASP A 920 8.38 50.58 -19.08
N THR A 921 7.20 50.06 -18.68
CA THR A 921 5.89 50.27 -19.35
C THR A 921 5.63 49.54 -20.73
N PRO A 922 4.52 49.77 -21.50
CA PRO A 922 3.44 48.77 -21.51
C PRO A 922 2.66 48.49 -22.84
N CYS A 923 2.10 47.28 -23.01
CA CYS A 923 0.93 47.03 -23.88
C CYS A 923 0.29 45.65 -23.51
N CYS A 924 -0.99 45.33 -23.71
CA CYS A 924 -2.09 45.98 -24.44
C CYS A 924 -3.45 45.68 -23.74
N SER A 925 -4.53 46.35 -24.15
CA SER A 925 -5.87 46.23 -23.52
C SER A 925 -6.98 45.79 -24.48
N LYS A 926 -7.95 45.03 -23.95
CA LYS A 926 -9.40 44.97 -24.25
C LYS A 926 -9.96 43.64 -23.67
N SER A 927 -10.93 43.56 -22.76
CA SER A 927 -12.23 44.24 -22.60
C SER A 927 -13.33 43.76 -23.54
N LEU A 928 -14.28 42.99 -23.00
CA LEU A 928 -15.66 42.94 -23.48
C LEU A 928 -16.59 42.77 -22.26
N ALA A 929 -17.81 43.27 -22.36
CA ALA A 929 -18.58 43.71 -21.20
C ALA A 929 -19.77 42.81 -20.85
N MET A 930 -20.22 42.96 -19.60
CA MET A 930 -21.60 43.01 -19.12
C MET A 930 -22.70 42.31 -19.94
N GLU A 931 -23.50 41.51 -19.21
CA GLU A 931 -24.92 41.84 -19.10
C GLU A 931 -25.44 41.56 -17.67
N MET A 932 -26.63 42.07 -17.34
CA MET A 932 -27.24 42.03 -16.00
C MET A 932 -28.74 41.71 -16.09
N THR A 933 -29.34 41.46 -14.91
CA THR A 933 -30.78 41.29 -14.68
C THR A 933 -31.33 39.91 -15.13
N SER A 934 -32.42 39.36 -14.58
CA SER A 934 -33.27 39.81 -13.46
C SER A 934 -33.79 38.60 -12.65
N THR A 935 -34.36 38.87 -11.46
CA THR A 935 -35.41 38.05 -10.84
C THR A 935 -36.58 38.99 -10.53
N PRO A 936 -37.86 38.52 -10.50
CA PRO A 936 -38.42 38.15 -9.19
C PRO A 936 -39.64 37.17 -9.16
N ARG A 937 -39.95 36.71 -7.93
CA ARG A 937 -41.31 36.51 -7.33
C ARG A 937 -42.33 35.49 -7.90
N SER A 938 -42.48 34.39 -7.14
CA SER A 938 -43.70 33.97 -6.39
C SER A 938 -45.12 34.00 -7.01
N ALA A 939 -45.87 32.91 -6.78
CA ALA A 939 -47.27 32.99 -6.31
C ALA A 939 -47.69 31.73 -5.51
N LYS A 940 -48.73 31.87 -4.67
CA LYS A 940 -49.45 30.76 -4.01
C LYS A 940 -50.75 30.49 -4.76
N THR A 941 -51.30 29.28 -4.67
CA THR A 941 -52.75 29.05 -4.76
C THR A 941 -53.23 28.08 -3.68
N ASN A 942 -54.44 28.32 -3.18
CA ASN A 942 -55.19 27.50 -2.22
C ASN A 942 -56.52 27.11 -2.86
N SER A 943 -57.10 25.95 -2.52
CA SER A 943 -58.52 25.88 -2.08
C SER A 943 -58.99 24.44 -1.73
N LYS A 944 -59.89 24.37 -0.73
CA LYS A 944 -61.20 23.64 -0.64
C LYS A 944 -61.29 22.25 -1.34
N LYS A 945 -61.87 21.18 -0.77
CA LYS A 945 -63.07 20.99 0.11
C LYS A 945 -63.05 19.50 0.64
N GLN A 946 -63.95 18.87 1.43
CA GLN A 946 -65.23 19.16 2.13
C GLN A 946 -65.43 18.13 3.31
N THR A 947 -66.57 18.21 4.02
CA THR A 947 -67.40 17.21 4.78
C THR A 947 -67.19 15.68 4.55
N CYS A 948 -67.61 14.72 5.41
CA CYS A 948 -68.29 14.69 6.75
C CYS A 948 -68.26 13.25 7.35
N GLY A 949 -68.80 13.08 8.59
CA GLY A 949 -69.06 11.78 9.27
C GLY A 949 -67.94 11.40 10.25
N ASP A 950 -68.14 11.41 11.58
CA ASP A 950 -69.00 10.55 12.44
C ASP A 950 -68.53 9.08 12.46
N THR A 951 -68.27 8.41 13.60
CA THR A 951 -68.61 8.64 15.03
C THR A 951 -67.35 8.61 15.93
N THR A 952 -67.17 9.39 17.01
CA THR A 952 -67.87 9.41 18.33
C THR A 952 -67.95 8.04 19.05
N ASN A 953 -67.68 7.88 20.36
CA ASN A 953 -67.13 8.86 21.31
C ASN A 953 -66.25 8.27 22.46
N GLN A 954 -65.64 9.20 23.19
CA GLN A 954 -64.66 9.09 24.28
C GLN A 954 -65.01 8.17 25.47
N LYS A 955 -63.94 7.66 26.11
CA LYS A 955 -63.92 7.34 27.56
C LYS A 955 -64.31 8.58 28.38
N SER A 956 -64.96 8.41 29.54
CA SER A 956 -65.04 9.50 30.51
C SER A 956 -64.85 9.02 31.96
N ARG A 957 -64.19 9.87 32.75
CA ARG A 957 -64.05 9.83 34.22
C ARG A 957 -63.27 8.61 34.78
N GLY A 958 -62.66 8.69 35.97
CA GLY A 958 -62.53 9.83 36.88
C GLY A 958 -61.23 9.78 37.67
N ALA A 959 -60.81 10.90 38.24
CA ALA A 959 -59.63 10.96 39.10
C ALA A 959 -59.98 10.56 40.54
N LEU A 960 -59.00 10.01 41.28
CA LEU A 960 -58.87 10.35 42.68
C LEU A 960 -57.39 10.35 43.11
N ASN A 961 -57.03 11.34 43.91
CA ASN A 961 -55.70 11.52 44.49
C ASN A 961 -55.74 11.01 45.93
N GLN A 962 -54.79 10.17 46.37
CA GLN A 962 -54.51 10.01 47.79
C GLN A 962 -53.03 9.66 48.05
N LYS A 963 -52.60 9.87 49.30
CA LYS A 963 -51.20 10.19 49.63
C LYS A 963 -50.44 9.06 50.35
N ASN A 964 -49.12 9.10 50.13
CA ASN A 964 -48.04 8.91 51.10
C ASN A 964 -47.48 7.51 51.48
N LYS A 965 -46.14 7.55 51.56
CA LYS A 965 -45.19 6.83 52.42
C LYS A 965 -44.77 5.38 52.11
N MET A 966 -43.50 5.31 51.69
CA MET A 966 -42.44 4.41 52.18
C MET A 966 -42.61 2.88 52.05
N LYS A 967 -41.83 2.29 51.15
CA LYS A 967 -40.75 1.35 51.52
C LYS A 967 -39.75 1.13 50.38
N ARG A 968 -38.58 0.59 50.73
CA ARG A 968 -37.38 0.36 49.90
C ARG A 968 -37.70 -0.22 48.51
N LYS A 969 -37.21 0.39 47.43
CA LYS A 969 -37.09 -0.29 46.13
C LYS A 969 -35.88 -1.24 46.17
N LYS A 970 -36.11 -2.53 45.93
CA LYS A 970 -35.09 -3.40 45.31
C LYS A 970 -34.95 -2.96 43.85
N THR A 971 -33.73 -2.79 43.35
CA THR A 971 -33.49 -2.64 41.91
C THR A 971 -33.36 -4.03 41.31
N THR A 972 -34.46 -4.58 40.79
CA THR A 972 -34.47 -5.88 40.13
C THR A 972 -33.69 -5.81 38.82
N VAL A 973 -32.64 -6.64 38.67
CA VAL A 973 -31.98 -6.85 37.38
C VAL A 973 -32.93 -7.59 36.45
N LEU A 974 -33.30 -6.97 35.33
CA LEU A 974 -34.17 -7.57 34.31
C LEU A 974 -33.33 -8.09 33.14
N SER A 975 -33.29 -9.41 32.98
CA SER A 975 -32.65 -10.08 31.85
C SER A 975 -33.47 -9.92 30.57
N ILE A 976 -32.90 -9.26 29.56
CA ILE A 976 -33.53 -9.08 28.25
C ILE A 976 -33.23 -10.30 27.39
N SER A 977 -33.92 -11.42 27.65
CA SER A 977 -33.81 -12.66 26.87
C SER A 977 -35.15 -13.24 26.40
N ASN A 978 -36.29 -12.71 26.87
CA ASN A 978 -37.62 -13.18 26.47
C ASN A 978 -38.65 -12.05 26.39
N MET A 979 -38.96 -11.55 25.19
CA MET A 979 -40.22 -10.84 24.90
C MET A 979 -40.67 -11.07 23.46
N LYS A 980 -41.89 -11.62 23.29
CA LYS A 980 -42.65 -11.53 22.02
C LYS A 980 -43.05 -10.07 21.76
N GLN A 981 -43.25 -9.67 20.50
CA GLN A 981 -43.72 -8.32 20.18
C GLN A 981 -45.10 -8.06 20.79
N PRO A 982 -45.36 -6.84 21.29
CA PRO A 982 -45.94 -5.82 20.42
C PRO A 982 -45.35 -4.39 20.55
N GLU A 983 -45.62 -3.62 19.49
CA GLU A 983 -45.66 -2.16 19.32
C GLU A 983 -44.71 -1.21 20.11
N SER A 984 -43.87 -0.51 19.33
CA SER A 984 -43.34 0.85 19.58
C SER A 984 -42.53 1.14 20.86
N LYS A 985 -41.74 0.18 21.36
CA LYS A 985 -40.69 0.49 22.37
C LYS A 985 -39.58 1.40 21.84
N THR A 986 -39.18 1.23 20.57
CA THR A 986 -38.00 1.88 19.97
C THR A 986 -38.00 3.40 20.13
N ALA A 987 -39.12 4.06 19.85
CA ALA A 987 -39.19 5.52 19.85
C ALA A 987 -39.19 6.12 21.27
N ASN A 988 -39.60 5.38 22.29
CA ASN A 988 -39.52 5.83 23.68
C ASN A 988 -38.07 5.73 24.20
N TYR A 989 -37.33 4.69 23.80
CA TYR A 989 -35.88 4.61 24.04
C TYR A 989 -35.09 5.70 23.28
N MET A 990 -35.58 6.15 22.11
CA MET A 990 -35.01 7.33 21.43
C MET A 990 -35.25 8.62 22.23
N GLU A 991 -36.45 8.83 22.79
CA GLU A 991 -36.74 9.97 23.67
C GLU A 991 -35.87 9.93 24.95
N GLU A 992 -35.60 8.75 25.50
CA GLU A 992 -34.69 8.55 26.65
C GLU A 992 -33.22 8.89 26.32
N MET A 993 -32.72 8.48 25.14
CA MET A 993 -31.31 8.64 24.78
C MET A 993 -30.97 9.98 24.09
N LEU A 994 -31.91 10.55 23.33
CA LEU A 994 -31.75 11.77 22.52
C LEU A 994 -32.53 12.98 23.06
N GLY A 995 -33.43 12.78 24.03
CA GLY A 995 -34.37 13.79 24.50
C GLY A 995 -35.61 13.93 23.60
N ASN A 996 -36.56 14.75 24.03
CA ASN A 996 -37.81 15.01 23.30
C ASN A 996 -37.57 15.86 22.05
N HIS A 997 -37.19 15.21 20.95
CA HIS A 997 -36.96 15.84 19.66
C HIS A 997 -38.16 15.64 18.72
N ASN A 998 -38.63 16.70 18.05
CA ASN A 998 -39.80 16.68 17.16
C ASN A 998 -39.73 15.56 16.09
N ILE A 999 -38.52 15.30 15.57
CA ILE A 999 -38.23 14.24 14.59
C ILE A 999 -38.64 12.84 15.10
N ILE A 1000 -38.58 12.57 16.42
CA ILE A 1000 -39.00 11.27 16.98
C ILE A 1000 -40.53 11.14 16.98
N GLY A 1001 -41.26 12.22 17.23
CA GLY A 1001 -42.71 12.29 17.05
C GLY A 1001 -43.11 12.06 15.59
N GLN A 1002 -42.40 12.70 14.65
CA GLN A 1002 -42.59 12.50 13.22
C GLN A 1002 -42.25 11.06 12.77
N TYR A 1003 -41.25 10.41 13.37
CA TYR A 1003 -40.96 8.99 13.15
C TYR A 1003 -42.10 8.09 13.63
N LYS A 1004 -42.63 8.32 14.85
CA LYS A 1004 -43.82 7.61 15.37
C LYS A 1004 -45.00 7.76 14.39
N GLU A 1005 -45.27 8.97 13.90
CA GLU A 1005 -46.37 9.27 12.99
C GLU A 1005 -46.18 8.65 11.58
N LEU A 1006 -45.00 8.82 10.97
CA LEU A 1006 -44.72 8.28 9.64
C LEU A 1006 -44.65 6.76 9.64
N LYS A 1007 -44.16 6.11 10.70
CA LYS A 1007 -44.12 4.64 10.77
C LYS A 1007 -45.52 4.02 10.69
N GLU A 1008 -46.50 4.63 11.36
CA GLU A 1008 -47.91 4.21 11.27
C GLU A 1008 -48.58 4.60 9.95
N LYS A 1009 -48.17 5.70 9.31
CA LYS A 1009 -48.66 6.07 7.96
C LYS A 1009 -48.12 5.12 6.89
N VAL A 1010 -46.83 4.75 6.92
CA VAL A 1010 -46.20 3.82 5.98
C VAL A 1010 -46.76 2.40 6.12
N LYS A 1011 -47.08 1.94 7.34
CA LYS A 1011 -47.83 0.67 7.54
C LYS A 1011 -49.15 0.64 6.77
N LYS A 1012 -49.86 1.77 6.69
CA LYS A 1012 -51.19 1.89 6.07
C LYS A 1012 -51.14 2.16 4.56
N ASN A 1013 -50.13 2.89 4.08
CA ASN A 1013 -49.87 3.09 2.66
C ASN A 1013 -48.35 3.23 2.42
N LYS A 1014 -47.73 2.15 1.92
CA LYS A 1014 -46.27 2.07 1.76
C LYS A 1014 -45.69 3.08 0.75
N SER A 1015 -46.38 3.34 -0.37
CA SER A 1015 -45.79 4.12 -1.47
C SER A 1015 -45.75 5.62 -1.17
N LEU A 1016 -46.84 6.19 -0.65
CA LEU A 1016 -47.01 7.64 -0.50
C LEU A 1016 -46.06 8.29 0.54
N TYR A 1017 -45.55 7.51 1.50
CA TYR A 1017 -44.78 8.01 2.64
C TYR A 1017 -43.35 7.45 2.74
N LYS A 1018 -42.91 6.61 1.78
CA LYS A 1018 -41.61 5.91 1.80
C LYS A 1018 -40.43 6.87 1.98
N ASP A 1019 -40.31 7.88 1.11
CA ASP A 1019 -39.14 8.74 1.06
C ASP A 1019 -39.06 9.66 2.29
N SER A 1020 -40.20 10.19 2.76
CA SER A 1020 -40.27 10.96 4.00
C SER A 1020 -39.88 10.13 5.23
N PHE A 1021 -40.26 8.86 5.28
CA PHE A 1021 -39.89 7.97 6.38
C PHE A 1021 -38.39 7.61 6.34
N LEU A 1022 -37.84 7.36 5.15
CA LEU A 1022 -36.40 7.09 4.97
C LEU A 1022 -35.53 8.30 5.33
N ASP A 1023 -35.93 9.52 4.95
CA ASP A 1023 -35.28 10.78 5.34
C ASP A 1023 -35.26 10.98 6.86
N ILE A 1024 -36.39 10.72 7.54
CA ILE A 1024 -36.45 10.79 9.00
C ILE A 1024 -35.63 9.69 9.69
N CYS A 1025 -35.62 8.47 9.16
CA CYS A 1025 -34.77 7.40 9.67
C CYS A 1025 -33.27 7.75 9.54
N ALA A 1026 -32.85 8.33 8.41
CA ALA A 1026 -31.47 8.78 8.21
C ALA A 1026 -31.09 9.91 9.19
N LYS A 1027 -31.99 10.87 9.43
CA LYS A 1027 -31.79 11.95 10.42
C LYS A 1027 -31.64 11.40 11.85
N ILE A 1028 -32.48 10.43 12.23
CA ILE A 1028 -32.39 9.74 13.54
C ILE A 1028 -31.09 8.93 13.64
N GLU A 1029 -30.66 8.23 12.58
CA GLU A 1029 -29.38 7.51 12.59
C GLU A 1029 -28.20 8.47 12.82
N VAL A 1030 -28.17 9.64 12.18
CA VAL A 1030 -27.12 10.66 12.43
C VAL A 1030 -27.12 11.13 13.89
N MET A 1031 -28.30 11.35 14.49
CA MET A 1031 -28.43 11.71 15.91
C MET A 1031 -27.96 10.59 16.85
N LEU A 1032 -28.33 9.33 16.56
CA LEU A 1032 -27.89 8.16 17.33
C LEU A 1032 -26.38 7.94 17.26
N ASN A 1033 -25.77 8.06 16.07
CA ASN A 1033 -24.31 7.99 15.91
C ASN A 1033 -23.62 9.12 16.70
N SER A 1034 -24.08 10.37 16.58
CA SER A 1034 -23.50 11.51 17.32
C SER A 1034 -23.58 11.32 18.84
N LYS A 1035 -24.71 10.83 19.36
CA LYS A 1035 -24.88 10.54 20.80
C LYS A 1035 -24.04 9.36 21.26
N ARG A 1036 -23.93 8.29 20.46
CA ARG A 1036 -23.00 7.16 20.67
C ARG A 1036 -21.57 7.65 20.81
N ASP A 1037 -21.13 8.54 19.93
CA ASP A 1037 -19.75 9.04 19.90
C ASP A 1037 -19.45 9.99 21.07
N THR A 1038 -20.49 10.62 21.64
CA THR A 1038 -20.39 11.37 22.91
C THR A 1038 -20.24 10.40 24.10
N VAL A 1039 -21.12 9.39 24.21
CA VAL A 1039 -21.08 8.40 25.30
C VAL A 1039 -19.79 7.57 25.26
N ALA A 1040 -19.27 7.24 24.07
CA ALA A 1040 -17.97 6.58 23.92
C ALA A 1040 -16.81 7.45 24.46
N LYS A 1041 -16.83 8.77 24.24
CA LYS A 1041 -15.81 9.68 24.82
C LYS A 1041 -15.94 9.80 26.35
N GLU A 1042 -17.17 9.80 26.87
CA GLU A 1042 -17.43 9.75 28.32
C GLU A 1042 -16.90 8.44 28.94
N ILE A 1043 -17.05 7.30 28.25
CA ILE A 1043 -16.49 5.99 28.63
C ILE A 1043 -14.95 6.02 28.63
N ASN A 1044 -14.34 6.37 27.49
CA ASN A 1044 -12.89 6.39 27.35
C ASN A 1044 -12.20 7.33 28.36
N ALA A 1045 -12.85 8.44 28.75
CA ALA A 1045 -12.33 9.32 29.79
C ALA A 1045 -12.28 8.63 31.17
N VAL A 1046 -13.36 7.93 31.55
CA VAL A 1046 -13.44 7.17 32.81
C VAL A 1046 -12.45 5.99 32.81
N GLU A 1047 -12.27 5.31 31.68
CA GLU A 1047 -11.28 4.23 31.53
C GLU A 1047 -9.84 4.75 31.62
N VAL A 1048 -9.52 5.88 30.97
CA VAL A 1048 -8.20 6.52 31.05
C VAL A 1048 -7.87 6.99 32.46
N ASP A 1049 -8.85 7.52 33.19
CA ASP A 1049 -8.65 7.91 34.59
C ASP A 1049 -8.54 6.70 35.53
N ALA A 1050 -9.32 5.63 35.28
CA ALA A 1050 -9.17 4.36 36.00
C ALA A 1050 -7.78 3.73 35.79
N LEU A 1051 -7.23 3.75 34.56
CA LEU A 1051 -5.88 3.24 34.27
C LEU A 1051 -4.79 4.02 35.01
N LYS A 1052 -4.91 5.35 35.13
CA LYS A 1052 -4.01 6.18 35.94
C LYS A 1052 -4.07 5.81 37.43
N GLU A 1053 -5.26 5.54 37.95
CA GLU A 1053 -5.49 5.16 39.35
C GLU A 1053 -5.15 3.69 39.67
N ASN A 1054 -5.04 2.82 38.66
CA ASN A 1054 -4.96 1.38 38.87
C ASN A 1054 -3.55 0.78 38.86
N MET A 1055 -2.56 1.41 38.20
CA MET A 1055 -1.21 0.86 37.96
C MET A 1055 -1.19 -0.59 37.41
N THR A 1056 -2.31 -1.01 36.81
CA THR A 1056 -2.59 -2.37 36.32
C THR A 1056 -3.56 -2.23 35.14
N LEU A 1057 -3.62 -3.23 34.26
CA LEU A 1057 -4.41 -3.19 33.01
C LEU A 1057 -5.95 -3.24 33.22
N SER A 1058 -6.45 -3.00 34.43
CA SER A 1058 -7.88 -2.92 34.70
C SER A 1058 -8.43 -1.55 34.31
N VAL A 1059 -9.26 -1.52 33.26
CA VAL A 1059 -10.01 -0.32 32.84
C VAL A 1059 -11.23 0.00 33.73
N THR A 1060 -11.54 -0.86 34.72
CA THR A 1060 -12.68 -0.65 35.61
C THR A 1060 -12.29 0.23 36.81
N PRO A 1061 -13.03 1.31 37.12
CA PRO A 1061 -12.80 2.11 38.32
C PRO A 1061 -12.92 1.29 39.62
N LYS A 1062 -12.02 1.52 40.58
CA LYS A 1062 -12.10 0.95 41.94
C LYS A 1062 -13.16 1.63 42.81
N ASP A 1063 -13.34 2.94 42.64
CA ASP A 1063 -14.38 3.74 43.30
C ASP A 1063 -15.77 3.26 42.88
N GLU A 1064 -16.63 2.91 43.84
CA GLU A 1064 -17.96 2.38 43.57
C GLU A 1064 -18.87 3.36 42.82
N THR A 1065 -18.75 4.67 43.09
CA THR A 1065 -19.55 5.71 42.41
C THR A 1065 -19.10 5.88 40.96
N LYS A 1066 -17.79 5.86 40.70
CA LYS A 1066 -17.26 5.82 39.32
C LYS A 1066 -17.64 4.54 38.60
N LYS A 1067 -17.68 3.41 39.31
CA LYS A 1067 -18.07 2.09 38.77
C LYS A 1067 -19.56 2.02 38.43
N GLU A 1068 -20.44 2.62 39.23
CA GLU A 1068 -21.86 2.83 38.87
C GLU A 1068 -22.02 3.74 37.65
N GLN A 1069 -21.28 4.86 37.60
CA GLN A 1069 -21.26 5.76 36.45
C GLN A 1069 -20.81 5.05 35.16
N TYR A 1070 -19.70 4.32 35.22
CA TYR A 1070 -19.16 3.50 34.13
C TYR A 1070 -20.18 2.45 33.65
N THR A 1071 -20.81 1.72 34.58
CA THR A 1071 -21.87 0.74 34.27
C THR A 1071 -23.09 1.40 33.62
N SER A 1072 -23.47 2.60 34.06
CA SER A 1072 -24.54 3.41 33.47
C SER A 1072 -24.21 3.84 32.03
N LEU A 1073 -22.96 4.26 31.77
CA LEU A 1073 -22.49 4.63 30.44
C LEU A 1073 -22.45 3.42 29.48
N LEU A 1074 -21.93 2.28 29.92
CA LEU A 1074 -21.94 1.03 29.15
C LEU A 1074 -23.37 0.58 28.79
N ASN A 1075 -24.32 0.73 29.70
CA ASN A 1075 -25.73 0.42 29.43
C ASN A 1075 -26.36 1.40 28.42
N LYS A 1076 -26.08 2.71 28.51
CA LYS A 1076 -26.48 3.69 27.48
C LYS A 1076 -25.88 3.33 26.11
N LEU A 1077 -24.62 2.94 26.05
CA LEU A 1077 -23.96 2.52 24.81
C LEU A 1077 -24.62 1.27 24.20
N LYS A 1078 -25.01 0.28 25.02
CA LYS A 1078 -25.77 -0.90 24.58
C LYS A 1078 -27.15 -0.51 24.02
N ILE A 1079 -27.89 0.38 24.68
CA ILE A 1079 -29.19 0.88 24.20
C ILE A 1079 -29.03 1.62 22.87
N LEU A 1080 -28.02 2.49 22.73
CA LEU A 1080 -27.73 3.21 21.48
C LEU A 1080 -27.38 2.27 20.31
N LYS A 1081 -26.60 1.20 20.56
CA LYS A 1081 -26.35 0.14 19.55
C LYS A 1081 -27.64 -0.57 19.13
N ALA A 1082 -28.50 -0.94 20.08
CA ALA A 1082 -29.79 -1.60 19.78
C ALA A 1082 -30.76 -0.68 19.01
N LEU A 1083 -30.84 0.60 19.38
CA LEU A 1083 -31.62 1.63 18.68
C LEU A 1083 -31.18 1.81 17.23
N LYS A 1084 -29.86 1.87 16.99
CA LYS A 1084 -29.32 1.94 15.63
C LYS A 1084 -29.75 0.73 14.80
N ASN A 1085 -29.55 -0.48 15.33
CA ASN A 1085 -29.93 -1.71 14.62
C ASN A 1085 -31.44 -1.75 14.29
N SER A 1086 -32.30 -1.24 15.17
CA SER A 1086 -33.74 -1.11 14.87
C SER A 1086 -34.04 -0.13 13.73
N ILE A 1087 -33.31 0.99 13.61
CA ILE A 1087 -33.45 1.93 12.49
C ILE A 1087 -32.87 1.38 11.19
N THR A 1088 -31.70 0.73 11.24
CA THR A 1088 -31.10 0.10 10.06
C THR A 1088 -31.99 -1.05 9.55
N SER A 1089 -32.64 -1.80 10.44
CA SER A 1089 -33.66 -2.80 10.07
C SER A 1089 -34.88 -2.16 9.41
N ASP A 1090 -35.44 -1.07 9.97
CA ASP A 1090 -36.55 -0.34 9.34
C ASP A 1090 -36.16 0.12 7.91
N ILE A 1091 -34.97 0.71 7.75
CA ILE A 1091 -34.46 1.17 6.45
C ILE A 1091 -34.32 0.01 5.45
N ALA A 1092 -33.83 -1.16 5.90
CA ALA A 1092 -33.69 -2.34 5.04
C ALA A 1092 -35.05 -2.87 4.57
N THR A 1093 -36.03 -3.00 5.48
CA THR A 1093 -37.39 -3.50 5.22
C THR A 1093 -38.23 -2.58 4.31
N PHE A 1094 -37.77 -1.35 4.04
CA PHE A 1094 -38.35 -0.44 3.05
C PHE A 1094 -37.46 -0.15 1.83
N LYS A 1095 -36.25 -0.71 1.77
CA LYS A 1095 -35.42 -0.74 0.54
C LYS A 1095 -35.72 -1.98 -0.30
N GLN A 1096 -36.02 -3.09 0.36
CA GLN A 1096 -36.86 -4.16 -0.20
C GLN A 1096 -38.31 -3.67 -0.38
#